data_AF-L9WGR1-F1
#
_entry.id   AF-L9WGR1-F1
#
_cell.length_a   1.000
_cell.length_b   1.000
_cell.length_c   1.000
_cell.angle_alpha   90.00
_cell.angle_beta   90.00
_cell.angle_gamma   90.00
#
_symmetry.space_group_name_H-M   'P 1'
#
loop_
_entity.id
_entity.type
_entity.pdbx_description
1 polymer ?
#
loop_
_entity_poly.entity_id
_entity_poly.type
_entity_poly.pdbx_seq_one_letter_code
_entity_poly.pdbx_strand_id
1 'polypeptide(L)'
;MTEATGIVGEFFSLKEQTDAELLAMQCGDFYEFFGEDAETVSDELDLKVSKKSSHGSSYPMAGVPLADLTPYLKALVERGYRVAVADQYETDDGHAREIVRVVTPGTLLETTDADAQYLAAVVDGSGSDAYGLAVADVTTGRFLVTEADDADDALTELYRFDPVEVLPGPETRTDDDLLSLIRERTDAALTLHETESFAPKRAAHTAREQFGRETVDRLSVGESTISAAGAILDYVEETGTGVLASMTRIQAHHGDDHVTLDATTQRNLELTETMQGDSDGSLFETIDHTETSAGGRRLKEWLQRPRRSLSVLERRQESVAALASAPLARDQIQDVLSEAYDLARLASKATHGSADARDFLSVRDTLAVLPELAEAIASSPDLAASPLAEIVDRPDRDAARELQDALAAAIAEEPPSTVTQGGLFQYGYDEELDGLIERHDEVIEWLETLADREKQTHGLAHVTVDRNKTDGYYIQVGKSAADGVPDHYEQIKTLKNSKRFTTDELEEKEREILRLEEQRGDLEYDLFEDLREDVAAHAELLQDVGRTLATVDALASLATHAAENRWVQPDLHGGDRLEIEQGRHPVVEQTTEFVPNDVRLDEERGFLVVTGPNMSGKSTYMRQVACIVLLAQVGSFVPAKDAEIGLVDGIFTRVGALDELAQGRSTFMVEMSELSNILHTATDESLVILDEVGRGTATYDGISIAWAATEYLHNEVQAKTLFATHYHELTGLAENLPRVANVHIAADERDGDVTFLRTVRDGPTDRSYGIHVADLAGVPDPVVDRSRDVLERLREEKAIEAKGGASSEPVQAVFDVSSGQFRGPANTDGGESGEGSESIDPETKAVLEDLEGIDVNTTPPVELIAKVQEWQAQLGE
;
A
#
# COMPACT_ATOMS: atom_id res chain seq x y z
N MET A 1 20.97 24.42 37.37
CA MET A 1 19.55 24.05 37.22
C MET A 1 19.34 22.86 38.12
N THR A 2 18.35 22.91 39.00
CA THR A 2 18.06 21.84 39.95
C THR A 2 17.59 20.61 39.15
N GLU A 3 18.38 19.54 39.15
CA GLU A 3 17.98 18.24 38.56
C GLU A 3 16.63 17.83 39.16
N ALA A 4 15.67 17.51 38.29
CA ALA A 4 14.40 16.93 38.71
C ALA A 4 14.68 15.64 39.50
N THR A 5 13.94 15.40 40.59
CA THR A 5 14.09 14.21 41.43
C THR A 5 12.74 13.52 41.63
N GLY A 6 12.75 12.24 41.99
CA GLY A 6 11.54 11.41 42.03
C GLY A 6 11.06 11.06 40.62
N ILE A 7 9.75 10.83 40.45
CA ILE A 7 9.18 10.29 39.21
C ILE A 7 9.48 11.12 37.96
N VAL A 8 9.54 12.44 38.08
CA VAL A 8 9.89 13.34 36.96
C VAL A 8 11.38 13.26 36.61
N GLY A 9 12.25 13.05 37.60
CA GLY A 9 13.68 12.83 37.35
C GLY A 9 13.96 11.48 36.70
N GLU A 10 13.26 10.45 37.16
CA GLU A 10 13.27 9.11 36.56
C GLU A 10 12.81 9.15 35.09
N PHE A 11 11.73 9.87 34.79
CA PHE A 11 11.28 10.11 33.42
C PHE A 11 12.38 10.71 32.53
N PHE A 12 13.01 11.81 32.96
CA PHE A 12 14.09 12.42 32.17
C PHE A 12 15.30 11.49 32.01
N SER A 13 15.62 10.69 33.04
CA SER A 13 16.70 9.71 32.97
C SER A 13 16.41 8.57 32.01
N LEU A 14 15.15 8.14 31.88
CA LEU A 14 14.73 7.15 30.88
C LEU A 14 14.68 7.78 29.49
N LYS A 15 14.22 9.03 29.38
CA LYS A 15 14.19 9.77 28.12
C LYS A 15 15.58 9.96 27.51
N GLU A 16 16.62 10.10 28.33
CA GLU A 16 18.02 10.15 27.88
C GLU A 16 18.55 8.81 27.31
N GLN A 17 17.84 7.70 27.51
CA GLN A 17 18.23 6.36 27.04
C GLN A 17 17.58 5.98 25.70
N THR A 18 16.72 6.83 25.14
CA THR A 18 15.99 6.54 23.90
C THR A 18 16.03 7.73 22.96
N ASP A 19 16.13 7.46 21.66
CA ASP A 19 16.04 8.47 20.61
C ASP A 19 14.58 8.75 20.17
N ALA A 20 13.59 8.15 20.84
CA ALA A 20 12.18 8.36 20.56
C ALA A 20 11.70 9.78 20.94
N GLU A 21 10.88 10.39 20.07
CA GLU A 21 10.37 11.75 20.29
C GLU A 21 9.48 11.84 21.53
N LEU A 22 8.79 10.76 21.90
CA LEU A 22 7.90 10.71 23.06
C LEU A 22 8.22 9.52 23.98
N LEU A 23 8.02 9.69 25.28
CA LEU A 23 8.10 8.62 26.29
C LEU A 23 6.78 8.51 27.06
N ALA A 24 6.12 7.35 26.97
CA ALA A 24 5.00 6.96 27.81
C ALA A 24 5.53 6.15 28.99
N MET A 25 5.46 6.69 30.21
CA MET A 25 6.00 6.01 31.41
C MET A 25 4.87 5.57 32.34
N GLN A 26 4.84 4.29 32.70
CA GLN A 26 3.84 3.75 33.61
C GLN A 26 4.01 4.31 35.02
N CYS A 27 2.94 4.86 35.57
CA CYS A 27 2.84 5.48 36.88
C CYS A 27 1.59 4.92 37.60
N GLY A 28 1.67 3.69 38.12
CA GLY A 28 0.49 2.99 38.65
C GLY A 28 -0.50 2.63 37.55
N ASP A 29 -1.75 3.09 37.67
CA ASP A 29 -2.85 2.76 36.74
C ASP A 29 -2.89 3.65 35.47
N PHE A 30 -1.84 4.42 35.21
CA PHE A 30 -1.75 5.36 34.09
C PHE A 30 -0.38 5.31 33.43
N TYR A 31 -0.33 5.57 32.12
CA TYR A 31 0.88 6.05 31.46
C TYR A 31 0.90 7.57 31.46
N GLU A 32 1.98 8.15 32.00
CA GLU A 32 2.15 9.59 32.12
C GLU A 32 3.28 10.09 31.21
N PHE A 33 3.05 11.26 30.60
CA PHE A 33 4.01 12.06 29.86
C PHE A 33 4.37 13.29 30.70
N PHE A 34 5.61 13.77 30.64
CA PHE A 34 6.07 14.93 31.40
C PHE A 34 6.81 15.95 30.53
N GLY A 35 6.78 17.22 30.95
CA GLY A 35 7.59 18.27 30.29
C GLY A 35 7.06 18.59 28.89
N GLU A 36 7.96 18.65 27.92
CA GLU A 36 7.63 18.94 26.51
C GLU A 36 6.75 17.83 25.91
N ASP A 37 7.05 16.55 26.20
CA ASP A 37 6.23 15.40 25.77
C ASP A 37 4.76 15.56 26.18
N ALA A 38 4.49 16.06 27.40
CA ALA A 38 3.12 16.29 27.87
C ALA A 38 2.39 17.41 27.14
N GLU A 39 3.11 18.43 26.67
CA GLU A 39 2.56 19.54 25.89
C GLU A 39 2.26 19.06 24.46
N THR A 40 3.21 18.36 23.83
CA THR A 40 3.04 17.76 22.50
C THR A 40 1.87 16.79 22.46
N VAL A 41 1.84 15.81 23.38
CA VAL A 41 0.76 14.80 23.41
C VAL A 41 -0.61 15.45 23.70
N SER A 42 -0.65 16.50 24.52
CA SER A 42 -1.88 17.26 24.74
C SER A 42 -2.40 17.92 23.48
N ASP A 43 -1.53 18.60 22.73
CA ASP A 43 -1.91 19.32 21.52
C ASP A 43 -2.33 18.35 20.40
N GLU A 44 -1.65 17.22 20.28
CA GLU A 44 -1.96 16.21 19.25
C GLU A 44 -3.19 15.35 19.59
N LEU A 45 -3.41 15.00 20.86
CA LEU A 45 -4.45 14.06 21.29
C LEU A 45 -5.62 14.71 22.06
N ASP A 46 -5.65 16.04 22.16
CA ASP A 46 -6.62 16.83 22.93
C ASP A 46 -6.74 16.36 24.40
N LEU A 47 -5.59 15.99 25.01
CA LEU A 47 -5.52 15.55 26.40
C LEU A 47 -5.42 16.74 27.35
N LYS A 48 -5.98 16.58 28.56
CA LYS A 48 -5.91 17.62 29.57
C LYS A 48 -4.54 17.67 30.25
N VAL A 49 -3.80 18.76 30.06
CA VAL A 49 -2.56 19.02 30.80
C VAL A 49 -2.84 19.42 32.25
N SER A 50 -2.16 18.72 33.16
CA SER A 50 -2.07 19.06 34.57
C SER A 50 -0.63 19.42 34.96
N LYS A 51 -0.36 19.64 36.25
CA LYS A 51 0.97 20.03 36.74
C LYS A 51 1.43 19.11 37.86
N LYS A 52 2.63 18.55 37.72
CA LYS A 52 3.32 17.78 38.76
C LYS A 52 4.41 18.62 39.41
N SER A 53 4.40 18.72 40.74
CA SER A 53 5.45 19.41 41.49
C SER A 53 6.60 18.46 41.84
N SER A 54 7.84 18.82 41.50
CA SER A 54 9.06 18.15 41.97
C SER A 54 10.06 19.18 42.47
N HIS A 55 10.47 19.05 43.75
CA HIS A 55 11.49 19.87 44.44
C HIS A 55 11.43 21.40 44.18
N GLY A 56 10.23 21.97 44.17
CA GLY A 56 10.01 23.42 44.03
C GLY A 56 9.84 23.91 42.59
N SER A 57 9.98 23.03 41.60
CA SER A 57 9.59 23.25 40.20
C SER A 57 8.28 22.53 39.89
N SER A 58 7.57 23.02 38.87
CA SER A 58 6.31 22.44 38.40
C SER A 58 6.45 22.09 36.92
N TYR A 59 6.13 20.85 36.57
CA TYR A 59 6.24 20.32 35.22
C TYR A 59 4.85 20.03 34.64
N PRO A 60 4.60 20.30 33.35
CA PRO A 60 3.43 19.80 32.62
C PRO A 60 3.34 18.28 32.71
N MET A 61 2.11 17.76 32.76
CA MET A 61 1.83 16.32 32.84
C MET A 61 0.51 16.01 32.15
N ALA A 62 0.55 15.08 31.20
CA ALA A 62 -0.62 14.46 30.57
C ALA A 62 -0.58 12.95 30.84
N GLY A 63 -1.73 12.28 30.87
CA GLY A 63 -1.74 10.84 31.14
C GLY A 63 -2.97 10.15 30.60
N VAL A 64 -2.78 8.87 30.27
CA VAL A 64 -3.79 7.97 29.71
C VAL A 64 -3.93 6.74 30.62
N PRO A 65 -5.15 6.19 30.79
CA PRO A 65 -5.33 4.97 31.59
C PRO A 65 -4.48 3.81 31.06
N LEU A 66 -3.98 2.96 31.97
CA LEU A 66 -3.15 1.80 31.62
C LEU A 66 -3.76 0.93 30.51
N ALA A 67 -5.05 0.60 30.65
CA ALA A 67 -5.78 -0.27 29.72
C ALA A 67 -6.05 0.39 28.35
N ASP A 68 -5.89 1.71 28.23
CA ASP A 68 -6.25 2.47 27.04
C ASP A 68 -5.02 3.01 26.30
N LEU A 69 -3.80 2.57 26.63
CA LEU A 69 -2.58 3.11 26.02
C LEU A 69 -2.56 2.92 24.48
N THR A 70 -2.98 1.76 23.99
CA THR A 70 -2.80 1.38 22.57
C THR A 70 -3.47 2.33 21.57
N PRO A 71 -4.74 2.75 21.74
CA PRO A 71 -5.35 3.78 20.91
C PRO A 71 -4.56 5.11 20.83
N TYR A 72 -3.96 5.52 21.95
CA TYR A 72 -3.17 6.77 21.98
C TYR A 72 -1.80 6.61 21.34
N LEU A 73 -1.12 5.48 21.57
CA LEU A 73 0.14 5.16 20.88
C LEU A 73 -0.06 5.17 19.38
N LYS A 74 -1.08 4.47 18.91
CA LYS A 74 -1.46 4.41 17.51
C LYS A 74 -1.68 5.80 16.92
N ALA A 75 -2.48 6.64 17.57
CA ALA A 75 -2.75 7.99 17.07
C ALA A 75 -1.49 8.88 17.02
N LEU A 76 -0.52 8.68 17.92
CA LEU A 76 0.77 9.38 17.86
C LEU A 76 1.63 8.85 16.72
N VAL A 77 1.67 7.54 16.55
CA VAL A 77 2.48 6.85 15.54
C VAL A 77 1.98 7.14 14.13
N GLU A 78 0.67 7.15 13.89
CA GLU A 78 0.04 7.56 12.62
C GLU A 78 0.35 9.03 12.25
N ARG A 79 0.76 9.86 13.23
CA ARG A 79 1.24 11.23 13.00
C ARG A 79 2.76 11.32 12.84
N GLY A 80 3.46 10.18 12.77
CA GLY A 80 4.89 10.08 12.55
C GLY A 80 5.75 10.17 13.82
N TYR A 81 5.18 10.09 15.03
CA TYR A 81 5.96 10.09 16.27
C TYR A 81 6.43 8.68 16.64
N ARG A 82 7.69 8.54 17.07
CA ARG A 82 8.16 7.32 17.76
C ARG A 82 7.93 7.49 19.25
N VAL A 83 7.39 6.45 19.87
CA VAL A 83 6.98 6.47 21.28
C VAL A 83 7.65 5.33 22.03
N ALA A 84 8.57 5.67 22.93
CA ALA A 84 9.10 4.72 23.90
C ALA A 84 8.06 4.43 24.98
N VAL A 85 7.91 3.17 25.37
CA VAL A 85 7.01 2.72 26.43
C VAL A 85 7.86 2.16 27.56
N ALA A 86 7.73 2.74 28.75
CA ALA A 86 8.39 2.27 29.95
C ALA A 86 7.39 1.67 30.93
N ASP A 87 7.51 0.37 31.18
CA ASP A 87 6.63 -0.36 32.10
C ASP A 87 7.24 -0.40 33.50
N GLN A 88 6.36 -0.61 34.48
CA GLN A 88 6.68 -0.60 35.89
C GLN A 88 6.74 -2.04 36.44
N TYR A 89 7.86 -2.38 37.05
CA TYR A 89 8.13 -3.69 37.65
C TYR A 89 8.24 -3.58 39.17
N GLU A 90 7.79 -4.63 39.89
CA GLU A 90 8.02 -4.75 41.32
C GLU A 90 9.43 -5.25 41.62
N THR A 91 10.07 -4.62 42.60
CA THR A 91 11.42 -4.97 43.09
C THR A 91 11.43 -4.96 44.61
N ASP A 92 12.41 -5.64 45.22
CA ASP A 92 12.58 -5.69 46.68
C ASP A 92 12.65 -4.31 47.36
N ASP A 93 13.09 -3.27 46.62
CA ASP A 93 13.29 -1.90 47.09
C ASP A 93 12.18 -0.92 46.63
N GLY A 94 11.13 -1.40 45.97
CA GLY A 94 10.01 -0.58 45.47
C GLY A 94 9.64 -0.89 44.03
N HIS A 95 9.42 0.14 43.21
CA HIS A 95 9.13 -0.02 41.79
C HIS A 95 10.32 0.44 40.94
N ALA A 96 10.68 -0.38 39.95
CA ALA A 96 11.62 0.00 38.90
C ALA A 96 10.85 0.21 37.59
N ARG A 97 11.39 1.06 36.70
CA ARG A 97 10.84 1.29 35.37
C ARG A 97 11.94 1.13 34.34
N GLU A 98 11.63 0.44 33.27
CA GLU A 98 12.52 0.27 32.12
C GLU A 98 11.75 0.44 30.83
N ILE A 99 12.43 0.93 29.80
CA ILE A 99 11.86 1.00 28.45
C ILE A 99 11.79 -0.43 27.92
N VAL A 100 10.58 -0.91 27.67
CA VAL A 100 10.31 -2.28 27.23
C VAL A 100 10.18 -2.38 25.72
N ARG A 101 9.69 -1.32 25.09
CA ARG A 101 9.53 -1.24 23.63
C ARG A 101 9.51 0.20 23.14
N VAL A 102 9.83 0.39 21.87
CA VAL A 102 9.67 1.63 21.13
C VAL A 102 8.72 1.35 19.97
N VAL A 103 7.60 2.07 19.92
CA VAL A 103 6.61 1.92 18.85
C VAL A 103 6.87 2.99 17.80
N THR A 104 7.00 2.57 16.55
CA THR A 104 7.29 3.43 15.38
C THR A 104 6.26 3.20 14.28
N PRO A 105 6.14 4.09 13.28
CA PRO A 105 5.20 3.91 12.17
C PRO A 105 5.35 2.55 11.49
N GLY A 106 6.58 2.12 11.22
CA GLY A 106 6.90 0.84 10.60
C GLY A 106 6.94 -0.35 11.53
N THR A 107 6.66 -0.21 12.83
CA THR A 107 6.61 -1.33 13.80
C THR A 107 5.26 -1.44 14.52
N LEU A 108 4.27 -0.67 14.09
CA LEU A 108 2.92 -0.70 14.63
C LEU A 108 2.14 -1.93 14.14
N LEU A 109 1.78 -2.81 15.08
CA LEU A 109 1.03 -4.04 14.79
C LEU A 109 -0.49 -3.84 14.72
N GLU A 110 -1.03 -2.94 15.54
CA GLU A 110 -2.47 -2.70 15.66
C GLU A 110 -2.90 -1.51 14.80
N THR A 111 -3.24 -1.77 13.54
CA THR A 111 -3.73 -0.75 12.61
C THR A 111 -5.25 -0.67 12.55
N THR A 112 -5.79 0.49 12.18
CA THR A 112 -7.25 0.70 12.00
C THR A 112 -7.68 0.16 10.66
N ASP A 113 -6.78 0.33 9.68
CA ASP A 113 -6.97 -0.11 8.33
C ASP A 113 -6.42 -1.51 8.12
N ALA A 114 -7.09 -2.24 7.25
CA ALA A 114 -6.72 -3.60 6.88
C ALA A 114 -5.42 -3.65 6.05
N ASP A 115 -4.91 -2.50 5.61
CA ASP A 115 -3.73 -2.34 4.75
C ASP A 115 -2.43 -2.82 5.43
N ALA A 116 -1.48 -3.24 4.59
CA ALA A 116 -0.16 -3.66 5.02
C ALA A 116 0.64 -2.47 5.59
N GLN A 117 1.51 -2.73 6.56
CA GLN A 117 2.39 -1.71 7.13
C GLN A 117 3.83 -2.06 6.79
N TYR A 118 4.31 -1.48 5.70
CA TYR A 118 5.64 -1.77 5.20
C TYR A 118 6.70 -0.86 5.85
N LEU A 119 7.73 -1.48 6.39
CA LEU A 119 9.00 -0.88 6.75
C LEU A 119 10.01 -1.20 5.65
N ALA A 120 10.67 -0.20 5.10
CA ALA A 120 11.67 -0.38 4.05
C ALA A 120 13.06 0.09 4.48
N ALA A 121 14.10 -0.47 3.87
CA ALA A 121 15.47 0.03 3.97
C ALA A 121 16.08 0.13 2.58
N VAL A 122 16.85 1.20 2.35
CA VAL A 122 17.49 1.48 1.06
C VAL A 122 18.98 1.73 1.27
N VAL A 123 19.82 0.98 0.56
CA VAL A 123 21.28 1.02 0.70
C VAL A 123 21.93 1.20 -0.67
N ASP A 124 22.78 2.20 -0.78
CA ASP A 124 23.61 2.44 -1.96
C ASP A 124 24.59 1.28 -2.23
N GLY A 125 24.66 0.82 -3.47
CA GLY A 125 25.60 -0.19 -3.92
C GLY A 125 26.97 0.42 -4.18
N SER A 126 27.88 0.33 -3.21
CA SER A 126 29.21 0.97 -3.27
C SER A 126 29.96 0.72 -4.60
N GLY A 127 29.98 1.71 -5.48
CA GLY A 127 30.74 1.69 -6.75
C GLY A 127 29.95 1.32 -8.01
N SER A 128 28.63 1.18 -7.91
CA SER A 128 27.65 1.08 -9.01
C SER A 128 26.54 2.11 -8.78
N ASP A 129 25.76 2.45 -9.81
CA ASP A 129 24.55 3.28 -9.64
C ASP A 129 23.38 2.50 -8.99
N ALA A 130 23.58 1.21 -8.70
CA ALA A 130 22.56 0.30 -8.17
C ALA A 130 22.30 0.44 -6.66
N TYR A 131 21.07 0.20 -6.25
CA TYR A 131 20.59 0.21 -4.87
C TYR A 131 20.14 -1.18 -4.42
N GLY A 132 20.37 -1.49 -3.14
CA GLY A 132 19.78 -2.64 -2.47
C GLY A 132 18.62 -2.22 -1.59
N LEU A 133 17.48 -2.90 -1.71
CA LEU A 133 16.28 -2.64 -0.92
C LEU A 133 15.84 -3.88 -0.15
N ALA A 134 15.32 -3.63 1.05
CA ALA A 134 14.56 -4.61 1.80
C ALA A 134 13.24 -4.00 2.23
N VAL A 135 12.18 -4.80 2.25
CA VAL A 135 10.83 -4.38 2.65
C VAL A 135 10.21 -5.46 3.52
N ALA A 136 9.69 -5.07 4.68
CA ALA A 136 9.08 -5.96 5.63
C ALA A 136 7.68 -5.47 6.04
N ASP A 137 6.68 -6.34 5.97
CA ASP A 137 5.36 -6.10 6.54
C ASP A 137 5.33 -6.63 7.97
N VAL A 138 5.33 -5.73 8.94
CA VAL A 138 5.36 -6.08 10.36
C VAL A 138 4.05 -6.73 10.85
N THR A 139 2.94 -6.49 10.14
CA THR A 139 1.65 -7.06 10.51
C THR A 139 1.52 -8.52 10.08
N THR A 140 2.25 -8.96 9.04
CA THR A 140 2.14 -10.32 8.50
C THR A 140 3.44 -11.13 8.59
N GLY A 141 4.57 -10.49 8.91
CA GLY A 141 5.90 -11.12 8.92
C GLY A 141 6.50 -11.34 7.52
N ARG A 142 5.89 -10.76 6.48
CA ARG A 142 6.40 -10.89 5.10
C ARG A 142 7.69 -10.10 4.95
N PHE A 143 8.74 -10.72 4.43
CA PHE A 143 10.03 -10.08 4.19
C PHE A 143 10.50 -10.27 2.75
N LEU A 144 10.76 -9.17 2.05
CA LEU A 144 11.18 -9.15 0.65
C LEU A 144 12.46 -8.35 0.49
N VAL A 145 13.26 -8.74 -0.49
CA VAL A 145 14.49 -8.03 -0.86
C VAL A 145 14.58 -7.87 -2.36
N THR A 146 15.07 -6.72 -2.84
CA THR A 146 15.24 -6.45 -4.27
C THR A 146 16.49 -5.63 -4.54
N GLU A 147 16.96 -5.69 -5.78
CA GLU A 147 17.95 -4.78 -6.32
C GLU A 147 17.23 -3.79 -7.24
N ALA A 148 17.72 -2.56 -7.29
CA ALA A 148 17.30 -1.52 -8.22
C ALA A 148 18.54 -1.04 -8.97
N ASP A 149 18.44 -0.82 -10.28
CA ASP A 149 19.60 -0.47 -11.11
C ASP A 149 20.02 0.99 -10.92
N ASP A 150 19.08 1.86 -10.56
CA ASP A 150 19.30 3.27 -10.24
C ASP A 150 18.32 3.82 -9.17
N ALA A 151 18.41 5.13 -8.90
CA ALA A 151 17.61 5.82 -7.90
C ALA A 151 16.11 5.88 -8.26
N ASP A 152 15.77 5.99 -9.54
CA ASP A 152 14.38 6.05 -9.99
C ASP A 152 13.71 4.67 -9.86
N ASP A 153 14.45 3.59 -10.13
CA ASP A 153 14.01 2.22 -9.86
C ASP A 153 13.79 1.98 -8.36
N ALA A 154 14.72 2.45 -7.51
CA ALA A 154 14.58 2.35 -6.07
C ALA A 154 13.33 3.11 -5.56
N LEU A 155 13.07 4.30 -6.08
CA LEU A 155 11.86 5.08 -5.79
C LEU A 155 10.59 4.37 -6.29
N THR A 156 10.65 3.71 -7.44
CA THR A 156 9.53 2.94 -7.99
C THR A 156 9.18 1.77 -7.09
N GLU A 157 10.17 1.05 -6.57
CA GLU A 157 9.94 -0.01 -5.59
C GLU A 157 9.36 0.55 -4.29
N LEU A 158 9.90 1.64 -3.73
CA LEU A 158 9.33 2.28 -2.55
C LEU A 158 7.87 2.67 -2.77
N TYR A 159 7.53 3.33 -3.88
CA TYR A 159 6.14 3.69 -4.17
C TYR A 159 5.24 2.45 -4.31
N ARG A 160 5.75 1.37 -4.92
CA ARG A 160 5.02 0.11 -5.09
C ARG A 160 4.70 -0.58 -3.76
N PHE A 161 5.55 -0.40 -2.75
CA PHE A 161 5.30 -0.95 -1.42
C PHE A 161 4.59 0.02 -0.49
N ASP A 162 4.60 1.33 -0.81
CA ASP A 162 4.03 2.39 0.02
C ASP A 162 4.41 2.24 1.51
N PRO A 163 5.72 2.24 1.83
CA PRO A 163 6.17 2.04 3.19
C PRO A 163 5.76 3.22 4.06
N VAL A 164 5.35 2.92 5.29
CA VAL A 164 5.04 3.92 6.32
C VAL A 164 6.31 4.43 7.00
N GLU A 165 7.42 3.70 6.88
CA GLU A 165 8.72 4.06 7.43
C GLU A 165 9.87 3.55 6.53
N VAL A 166 10.89 4.40 6.31
CA VAL A 166 12.06 4.08 5.49
C VAL A 166 13.35 4.35 6.26
N LEU A 167 14.25 3.37 6.26
CA LEU A 167 15.58 3.41 6.85
C LEU A 167 16.65 3.65 5.77
N PRO A 168 17.17 4.88 5.61
CA PRO A 168 18.23 5.15 4.64
C PRO A 168 19.59 4.64 5.17
N GLY A 169 20.30 3.95 4.29
CA GLY A 169 21.65 3.45 4.51
C GLY A 169 22.69 4.56 4.75
N PRO A 170 23.94 4.19 5.08
CA PRO A 170 24.98 5.15 5.46
C PRO A 170 25.30 6.22 4.41
N GLU A 171 25.29 5.86 3.14
CA GLU A 171 25.51 6.75 2.01
C GLU A 171 24.21 7.46 1.62
N THR A 172 23.11 6.70 1.50
CA THR A 172 21.77 7.17 1.15
C THR A 172 21.25 8.26 2.10
N ARG A 173 21.57 8.20 3.40
CA ARG A 173 21.15 9.22 4.38
C ARG A 173 21.81 10.59 4.17
N THR A 174 22.83 10.67 3.32
CA THR A 174 23.53 11.91 2.97
C THR A 174 23.20 12.43 1.57
N ASP A 175 22.33 11.73 0.84
CA ASP A 175 21.82 12.13 -0.46
C ASP A 175 20.56 12.98 -0.31
N ASP A 176 20.74 14.29 -0.22
CA ASP A 176 19.62 15.23 -0.01
C ASP A 176 18.61 15.20 -1.17
N ASP A 177 19.03 14.89 -2.40
CA ASP A 177 18.15 14.86 -3.57
C ASP A 177 17.23 13.63 -3.52
N LEU A 178 17.80 12.44 -3.27
CA LEU A 178 17.04 11.20 -3.12
C LEU A 178 16.07 11.27 -1.92
N LEU A 179 16.52 11.75 -0.76
CA LEU A 179 15.66 11.90 0.41
C LEU A 179 14.52 12.91 0.17
N SER A 180 14.77 13.95 -0.62
CA SER A 180 13.72 14.90 -1.01
C SER A 180 12.68 14.26 -1.93
N LEU A 181 13.12 13.42 -2.88
CA LEU A 181 12.22 12.66 -3.76
C LEU A 181 11.38 11.65 -2.99
N ILE A 182 11.95 10.95 -2.00
CA ILE A 182 11.19 10.03 -1.13
C ILE A 182 10.10 10.80 -0.39
N ARG A 183 10.42 11.96 0.20
CA ARG A 183 9.43 12.82 0.90
C ARG A 183 8.38 13.43 -0.02
N GLU A 184 8.70 13.69 -1.28
CA GLU A 184 7.73 14.22 -2.25
C GLU A 184 6.78 13.14 -2.79
N ARG A 185 7.25 11.89 -2.88
CA ARG A 185 6.53 10.78 -3.54
C ARG A 185 5.89 9.76 -2.59
N THR A 186 6.25 9.78 -1.30
CA THR A 186 5.72 8.87 -0.28
C THR A 186 5.41 9.64 1.00
N ASP A 187 4.45 9.14 1.78
CA ASP A 187 4.12 9.67 3.11
C ASP A 187 4.97 9.02 4.22
N ALA A 188 6.04 8.31 3.84
CA ALA A 188 6.88 7.53 4.75
C ALA A 188 7.66 8.42 5.73
N ALA A 189 7.70 8.01 7.01
CA ALA A 189 8.64 8.55 7.96
C ALA A 189 10.08 8.12 7.61
N LEU A 190 11.02 9.07 7.58
CA LEU A 190 12.45 8.75 7.38
C LEU A 190 13.15 8.60 8.73
N THR A 191 13.58 7.38 9.05
CA THR A 191 14.23 7.07 10.34
C THR A 191 15.69 6.68 10.15
N LEU A 192 16.60 7.45 10.77
CA LEU A 192 18.03 7.12 10.75
C LEU A 192 18.31 5.98 11.74
N HIS A 193 18.96 4.92 11.24
CA HIS A 193 19.43 3.80 12.05
C HIS A 193 20.97 3.73 12.12
N GLU A 194 21.51 3.00 13.10
CA GLU A 194 22.95 2.89 13.32
C GLU A 194 23.70 2.41 12.06
N THR A 195 24.77 3.10 11.69
CA THR A 195 25.58 2.75 10.51
C THR A 195 26.14 1.33 10.59
N GLU A 196 26.44 0.83 11.79
CA GLU A 196 26.98 -0.52 11.99
C GLU A 196 26.00 -1.62 11.58
N SER A 197 24.69 -1.39 11.72
CA SER A 197 23.64 -2.35 11.37
C SER A 197 23.57 -2.61 9.87
N PHE A 198 23.93 -1.63 9.05
CA PHE A 198 24.06 -1.76 7.60
C PHE A 198 25.40 -2.38 7.15
N ALA A 199 26.34 -2.61 8.07
CA ALA A 199 27.64 -3.15 7.71
C ALA A 199 27.49 -4.57 7.13
N PRO A 200 27.97 -4.84 5.90
CA PRO A 200 27.60 -6.05 5.18
C PRO A 200 27.82 -7.38 5.90
N LYS A 201 28.91 -7.49 6.66
CA LYS A 201 29.21 -8.71 7.42
C LYS A 201 28.26 -8.91 8.60
N ARG A 202 27.87 -7.83 9.27
CA ARG A 202 26.94 -7.87 10.41
C ARG A 202 25.54 -8.14 9.89
N ALA A 203 25.09 -7.39 8.90
CA ALA A 203 23.79 -7.58 8.25
C ALA A 203 23.62 -9.00 7.69
N ALA A 204 24.63 -9.52 6.98
CA ALA A 204 24.60 -10.91 6.49
C ALA A 204 24.64 -11.95 7.62
N HIS A 205 25.19 -11.63 8.80
CA HIS A 205 25.13 -12.52 9.94
C HIS A 205 23.71 -12.56 10.51
N THR A 206 23.12 -11.39 10.77
CA THR A 206 21.75 -11.24 11.28
C THR A 206 20.73 -11.92 10.36
N ALA A 207 20.79 -11.65 9.04
CA ALA A 207 19.88 -12.27 8.09
C ALA A 207 20.00 -13.81 8.04
N ARG A 208 21.21 -14.35 8.17
CA ARG A 208 21.45 -15.81 8.17
C ARG A 208 21.04 -16.47 9.47
N GLU A 209 21.11 -15.74 10.59
CA GLU A 209 20.63 -16.19 11.88
C GLU A 209 19.09 -16.28 11.87
N GLN A 210 18.42 -15.26 11.32
CA GLN A 210 16.96 -15.23 11.21
C GLN A 210 16.39 -16.26 10.22
N PHE A 211 16.83 -16.23 8.96
CA PHE A 211 16.20 -17.01 7.88
C PHE A 211 16.91 -18.33 7.54
N GLY A 212 18.04 -18.59 8.20
CA GLY A 212 18.92 -19.70 7.89
C GLY A 212 19.90 -19.39 6.74
N ARG A 213 21.14 -19.87 6.90
CA ARG A 213 22.23 -19.61 5.95
C ARG A 213 21.94 -20.05 4.52
N GLU A 214 21.38 -21.24 4.35
CA GLU A 214 21.13 -21.80 3.02
C GLU A 214 20.06 -20.99 2.26
N THR A 215 19.04 -20.49 2.95
CA THR A 215 17.99 -19.65 2.37
C THR A 215 18.58 -18.35 1.83
N VAL A 216 19.36 -17.64 2.66
CA VAL A 216 19.98 -16.36 2.27
C VAL A 216 20.97 -16.54 1.13
N ASP A 217 21.80 -17.58 1.19
CA ASP A 217 22.80 -17.84 0.14
C ASP A 217 22.15 -18.23 -1.22
N ARG A 218 20.87 -18.66 -1.24
CA ARG A 218 20.11 -18.99 -2.48
C ARG A 218 19.44 -17.78 -3.15
N LEU A 219 19.23 -16.67 -2.42
CA LEU A 219 18.54 -15.48 -2.94
C LEU A 219 19.26 -14.86 -4.15
N SER A 220 20.58 -15.09 -4.28
CA SER A 220 21.38 -14.62 -5.41
C SER A 220 21.34 -13.09 -5.60
N VAL A 221 21.25 -12.35 -4.50
CA VAL A 221 21.23 -10.87 -4.45
C VAL A 221 22.58 -10.30 -3.98
N GLY A 222 22.83 -9.04 -4.27
CA GLY A 222 24.02 -8.28 -3.93
C GLY A 222 24.19 -7.94 -2.45
N GLU A 223 25.36 -7.40 -2.14
CA GLU A 223 25.79 -7.11 -0.76
C GLU A 223 24.98 -5.97 -0.12
N SER A 224 24.65 -4.92 -0.90
CA SER A 224 23.81 -3.80 -0.46
C SER A 224 22.39 -4.25 -0.07
N THR A 225 21.82 -5.19 -0.82
CA THR A 225 20.50 -5.77 -0.56
C THR A 225 20.47 -6.56 0.74
N ILE A 226 21.51 -7.36 1.00
CA ILE A 226 21.65 -8.06 2.29
C ILE A 226 21.93 -7.08 3.43
N SER A 227 22.66 -5.99 3.18
CA SER A 227 22.84 -4.89 4.13
C SER A 227 21.51 -4.24 4.52
N ALA A 228 20.64 -3.95 3.54
CA ALA A 228 19.30 -3.42 3.79
C ALA A 228 18.46 -4.40 4.63
N ALA A 229 18.51 -5.69 4.29
CA ALA A 229 17.77 -6.73 5.00
C ALA A 229 18.21 -6.84 6.47
N GLY A 230 19.52 -6.92 6.72
CA GLY A 230 20.05 -7.01 8.07
C GLY A 230 19.77 -5.76 8.91
N ALA A 231 19.74 -4.58 8.30
CA ALA A 231 19.40 -3.34 8.99
C ALA A 231 17.94 -3.29 9.44
N ILE A 232 16.98 -3.77 8.63
CA ILE A 232 15.58 -3.90 9.06
C ILE A 232 15.48 -4.87 10.24
N LEU A 233 16.12 -6.04 10.16
CA LEU A 233 16.05 -7.04 11.22
C LEU A 233 16.60 -6.50 12.54
N ASP A 234 17.76 -5.83 12.50
CA ASP A 234 18.42 -5.23 13.66
C ASP A 234 17.57 -4.06 14.23
N TYR A 235 17.00 -3.22 13.37
CA TYR A 235 16.09 -2.14 13.79
C TYR A 235 14.83 -2.68 14.49
N VAL A 236 14.20 -3.69 13.88
CA VAL A 236 13.00 -4.33 14.43
C VAL A 236 13.30 -5.01 15.76
N GLU A 237 14.46 -5.67 15.90
CA GLU A 237 14.91 -6.26 17.15
C GLU A 237 15.08 -5.20 18.26
N GLU A 238 15.70 -4.06 17.94
CA GLU A 238 15.92 -2.96 18.88
C GLU A 238 14.61 -2.33 19.38
N THR A 239 13.57 -2.31 18.54
CA THR A 239 12.27 -1.77 18.97
C THR A 239 11.62 -2.55 20.13
N GLY A 240 12.05 -3.79 20.40
CA GLY A 240 11.49 -4.61 21.49
C GLY A 240 10.01 -4.97 21.30
N THR A 241 9.45 -4.74 20.11
CA THR A 241 8.04 -5.03 19.79
C THR A 241 7.77 -6.52 19.56
N GLY A 242 8.81 -7.35 19.58
CA GLY A 242 8.74 -8.78 19.26
C GLY A 242 8.65 -9.09 17.77
N VAL A 243 8.39 -8.08 16.92
CA VAL A 243 8.05 -8.17 15.49
C VAL A 243 8.93 -9.15 14.69
N LEU A 244 10.21 -9.22 15.04
CA LEU A 244 11.23 -10.07 14.41
C LEU A 244 10.81 -11.54 14.34
N ALA A 245 10.19 -12.09 15.39
CA ALA A 245 9.92 -13.52 15.45
C ALA A 245 8.80 -13.95 14.47
N SER A 246 7.96 -13.02 14.00
CA SER A 246 6.98 -13.28 12.92
C SER A 246 7.61 -13.36 11.53
N MET A 247 8.83 -12.84 11.34
CA MET A 247 9.53 -12.79 10.06
C MET A 247 10.23 -14.11 9.76
N THR A 248 9.46 -15.11 9.35
CA THR A 248 9.96 -16.49 9.17
C THR A 248 10.59 -16.75 7.81
N ARG A 249 10.27 -15.97 6.78
CA ARG A 249 10.69 -16.20 5.39
C ARG A 249 11.15 -14.92 4.71
N ILE A 250 12.24 -15.05 3.96
CA ILE A 250 12.79 -14.02 3.06
C ILE A 250 12.66 -14.48 1.60
N GLN A 251 12.26 -13.55 0.71
CA GLN A 251 12.17 -13.83 -0.71
C GLN A 251 12.84 -12.73 -1.53
N ALA A 252 13.59 -13.14 -2.54
CA ALA A 252 14.12 -12.24 -3.54
C ALA A 252 12.97 -11.83 -4.46
N HIS A 253 12.91 -10.54 -4.73
CA HIS A 253 12.07 -9.92 -5.72
C HIS A 253 13.00 -9.45 -6.83
N HIS A 254 12.77 -9.93 -8.04
CA HIS A 254 13.51 -9.51 -9.23
C HIS A 254 12.57 -8.65 -10.09
N GLY A 255 13.06 -7.51 -10.57
CA GLY A 255 12.29 -6.60 -11.42
C GLY A 255 11.67 -7.30 -12.64
N ASP A 256 12.37 -8.29 -13.20
CA ASP A 256 11.92 -9.04 -14.39
C ASP A 256 10.76 -10.04 -14.17
N ASP A 257 10.41 -10.38 -12.94
CA ASP A 257 9.34 -11.36 -12.68
C ASP A 257 7.91 -10.77 -12.83
N HIS A 258 7.82 -9.44 -12.84
CA HIS A 258 6.58 -8.69 -12.81
C HIS A 258 6.52 -7.69 -13.96
N VAL A 259 5.30 -7.26 -14.28
CA VAL A 259 5.10 -6.18 -15.26
C VAL A 259 5.50 -4.86 -14.64
N THR A 260 6.36 -4.10 -15.31
CA THR A 260 6.73 -2.74 -14.91
C THR A 260 5.50 -1.83 -14.98
N LEU A 261 5.10 -1.31 -13.83
CA LEU A 261 4.03 -0.33 -13.65
C LEU A 261 4.55 0.81 -12.79
N ASP A 262 4.97 1.90 -13.42
CA ASP A 262 5.41 3.09 -12.70
C ASP A 262 4.24 3.74 -11.93
N ALA A 263 4.59 4.58 -10.95
CA ALA A 263 3.61 5.26 -10.10
C ALA A 263 2.55 6.02 -10.91
N THR A 264 3.01 6.71 -11.95
CA THR A 264 2.18 7.45 -12.90
C THR A 264 1.18 6.53 -13.60
N THR A 265 1.60 5.34 -14.01
CA THR A 265 0.72 4.37 -14.66
C THR A 265 -0.32 3.80 -13.71
N GLN A 266 0.07 3.43 -12.49
CA GLN A 266 -0.90 2.92 -11.51
C GLN A 266 -1.99 3.95 -11.21
N ARG A 267 -1.60 5.23 -11.10
CA ARG A 267 -2.53 6.35 -10.90
C ARG A 267 -3.41 6.62 -12.14
N ASN A 268 -2.82 6.68 -13.33
CA ASN A 268 -3.55 6.94 -14.59
C ASN A 268 -4.57 5.85 -14.93
N LEU A 269 -4.28 4.61 -14.55
CA LEU A 269 -5.17 3.46 -14.70
C LEU A 269 -6.17 3.32 -13.53
N GLU A 270 -6.05 4.16 -12.50
CA GLU A 270 -6.92 4.19 -11.32
C GLU A 270 -7.02 2.80 -10.65
N LEU A 271 -5.87 2.14 -10.45
CA LEU A 271 -5.81 0.73 -10.03
C LEU A 271 -6.43 0.50 -8.65
N THR A 272 -6.01 1.28 -7.66
CA THR A 272 -6.48 1.18 -6.26
C THR A 272 -7.18 2.44 -5.78
N GLU A 273 -6.93 3.56 -6.44
CA GLU A 273 -7.48 4.86 -6.12
C GLU A 273 -7.77 5.61 -7.42
N THR A 274 -8.78 6.47 -7.39
CA THR A 274 -9.12 7.38 -8.48
C THR A 274 -8.13 8.54 -8.57
N MET A 275 -8.18 9.29 -9.67
CA MET A 275 -7.40 10.52 -9.83
C MET A 275 -7.68 11.59 -8.75
N GLN A 276 -8.75 11.45 -7.97
CA GLN A 276 -9.11 12.35 -6.85
C GLN A 276 -8.59 11.85 -5.49
N GLY A 277 -8.02 10.65 -5.44
CA GLY A 277 -7.55 10.00 -4.20
C GLY A 277 -8.63 9.17 -3.49
N ASP A 278 -9.83 9.02 -4.07
CA ASP A 278 -10.87 8.15 -3.50
C ASP A 278 -10.65 6.69 -3.92
N SER A 279 -10.87 5.73 -3.02
CA SER A 279 -10.86 4.30 -3.35
C SER A 279 -12.06 3.87 -4.22
N ASP A 280 -13.19 4.54 -4.03
CA ASP A 280 -14.45 4.27 -4.70
C ASP A 280 -14.36 4.67 -6.19
N GLY A 281 -14.67 3.74 -7.08
CA GLY A 281 -14.53 3.86 -8.53
C GLY A 281 -13.19 3.39 -9.08
N SER A 282 -12.32 2.80 -8.25
CA SER A 282 -11.06 2.19 -8.71
C SER A 282 -11.27 0.82 -9.38
N LEU A 283 -10.25 0.34 -10.10
CA LEU A 283 -10.27 -1.02 -10.67
C LEU A 283 -10.35 -2.10 -9.58
N PHE A 284 -9.62 -1.92 -8.48
CA PHE A 284 -9.63 -2.83 -7.34
C PHE A 284 -11.02 -2.97 -6.74
N GLU A 285 -11.67 -1.86 -6.36
CA GLU A 285 -13.03 -1.88 -5.80
C GLU A 285 -14.04 -2.53 -6.75
N THR A 286 -13.86 -2.37 -8.06
CA THR A 286 -14.74 -2.98 -9.08
C THR A 286 -14.66 -4.52 -9.07
N ILE A 287 -13.47 -5.08 -8.87
CA ILE A 287 -13.23 -6.53 -9.00
C ILE A 287 -13.09 -7.27 -7.67
N ASP A 288 -13.11 -6.54 -6.55
CA ASP A 288 -13.01 -7.10 -5.21
C ASP A 288 -14.36 -7.64 -4.72
N HIS A 289 -14.44 -8.95 -4.67
CA HIS A 289 -15.52 -9.79 -4.14
C HIS A 289 -14.92 -10.77 -3.12
N THR A 290 -13.82 -10.39 -2.48
CA THR A 290 -13.15 -11.22 -1.47
C THR A 290 -13.94 -11.20 -0.15
N GLU A 291 -13.95 -12.34 0.54
CA GLU A 291 -14.63 -12.49 1.83
C GLU A 291 -13.72 -12.13 3.00
N THR A 292 -12.41 -12.19 2.80
CA THR A 292 -11.39 -11.95 3.83
C THR A 292 -10.51 -10.75 3.50
N SER A 293 -10.10 -10.01 4.53
CA SER A 293 -9.14 -8.90 4.36
C SER A 293 -7.81 -9.36 3.77
N ALA A 294 -7.37 -10.58 4.10
CA ALA A 294 -6.17 -11.17 3.54
C ALA A 294 -6.31 -11.49 2.03
N GLY A 295 -7.50 -11.92 1.59
CA GLY A 295 -7.85 -12.09 0.19
C GLY A 295 -7.82 -10.77 -0.57
N GLY A 296 -8.47 -9.73 -0.03
CA GLY A 296 -8.48 -8.39 -0.63
C GLY A 296 -7.06 -7.82 -0.80
N ARG A 297 -6.22 -7.91 0.24
CA ARG A 297 -4.79 -7.53 0.14
C ARG A 297 -4.05 -8.31 -0.94
N ARG A 298 -4.33 -9.62 -1.07
CA ARG A 298 -3.70 -10.46 -2.09
C ARG A 298 -4.13 -10.07 -3.50
N LEU A 299 -5.40 -9.73 -3.69
CA LEU A 299 -5.93 -9.25 -4.97
C LEU A 299 -5.35 -7.88 -5.35
N LYS A 300 -5.32 -6.94 -4.40
CA LYS A 300 -4.67 -5.63 -4.54
C LYS A 300 -3.21 -5.78 -4.96
N GLU A 301 -2.48 -6.68 -4.30
CA GLU A 301 -1.10 -7.01 -4.66
C GLU A 301 -0.98 -7.50 -6.11
N TRP A 302 -1.86 -8.41 -6.56
CA TRP A 302 -1.77 -8.92 -7.94
C TRP A 302 -2.04 -7.84 -9.00
N LEU A 303 -2.94 -6.88 -8.73
CA LEU A 303 -3.19 -5.74 -9.61
C LEU A 303 -1.99 -4.82 -9.72
N GLN A 304 -1.36 -4.51 -8.59
CA GLN A 304 -0.18 -3.65 -8.54
C GLN A 304 1.07 -4.36 -9.07
N ARG A 305 1.06 -5.71 -9.08
CA ARG A 305 2.20 -6.56 -9.47
C ARG A 305 1.77 -7.73 -10.34
N PRO A 306 1.36 -7.45 -11.60
CA PRO A 306 1.04 -8.51 -12.54
C PRO A 306 2.30 -9.35 -12.83
N ARG A 307 2.12 -10.64 -13.14
CA ARG A 307 3.24 -11.57 -13.36
C ARG A 307 3.63 -11.61 -14.83
N ARG A 308 4.91 -11.85 -15.11
CA ARG A 308 5.42 -12.17 -16.46
C ARG A 308 5.51 -13.68 -16.74
N SER A 309 5.40 -14.52 -15.71
CA SER A 309 5.49 -15.97 -15.87
C SER A 309 4.21 -16.58 -16.42
N LEU A 310 4.23 -17.00 -17.69
CA LEU A 310 3.10 -17.67 -18.34
C LEU A 310 2.55 -18.84 -17.52
N SER A 311 3.44 -19.71 -17.00
CA SER A 311 3.03 -20.87 -16.20
C SER A 311 2.27 -20.51 -14.91
N VAL A 312 2.57 -19.36 -14.29
CA VAL A 312 1.86 -18.88 -13.12
C VAL A 312 0.48 -18.35 -13.51
N LEU A 313 0.42 -17.62 -14.63
CA LEU A 313 -0.82 -17.06 -15.17
C LEU A 313 -1.79 -18.16 -15.61
N GLU A 314 -1.31 -19.16 -16.34
CA GLU A 314 -2.10 -20.33 -16.76
C GLU A 314 -2.71 -21.03 -15.54
N ARG A 315 -1.93 -21.28 -14.48
CA ARG A 315 -2.45 -21.89 -13.24
C ARG A 315 -3.53 -21.05 -12.55
N ARG A 316 -3.39 -19.71 -12.57
CA ARG A 316 -4.43 -18.81 -12.06
C ARG A 316 -5.69 -18.87 -12.93
N GLN A 317 -5.54 -18.75 -14.25
CA GLN A 317 -6.65 -18.82 -15.20
C GLN A 317 -7.41 -20.14 -15.13
N GLU A 318 -6.72 -21.28 -15.01
CA GLU A 318 -7.33 -22.59 -14.81
C GLU A 318 -8.15 -22.64 -13.52
N SER A 319 -7.66 -22.05 -12.44
CA SER A 319 -8.37 -21.97 -11.16
C SER A 319 -9.61 -21.08 -11.27
N VAL A 320 -9.47 -19.90 -11.89
CA VAL A 320 -10.58 -18.96 -12.14
C VAL A 320 -11.64 -19.60 -13.04
N ALA A 321 -11.23 -20.32 -14.09
CA ALA A 321 -12.15 -21.02 -14.99
C ALA A 321 -12.91 -22.14 -14.29
N ALA A 322 -12.24 -22.91 -13.43
CA ALA A 322 -12.89 -23.97 -12.64
C ALA A 322 -13.92 -23.37 -11.66
N LEU A 323 -13.59 -22.26 -10.97
CA LEU A 323 -14.52 -21.56 -10.08
C LEU A 323 -15.69 -20.91 -10.83
N ALA A 324 -15.42 -20.27 -11.97
CA ALA A 324 -16.45 -19.59 -12.77
C ALA A 324 -17.46 -20.57 -13.38
N SER A 325 -17.03 -21.80 -13.68
CA SER A 325 -17.89 -22.86 -14.23
C SER A 325 -18.69 -23.65 -13.17
N ALA A 326 -18.33 -23.53 -11.89
CA ALA A 326 -18.94 -24.25 -10.78
C ALA A 326 -19.62 -23.30 -9.75
N PRO A 327 -20.70 -22.58 -10.11
CA PRO A 327 -21.27 -21.51 -9.28
C PRO A 327 -21.67 -21.97 -7.88
N LEU A 328 -22.31 -23.14 -7.73
CA LEU A 328 -22.70 -23.65 -6.41
C LEU A 328 -21.49 -23.96 -5.52
N ALA A 329 -20.40 -24.46 -6.11
CA ALA A 329 -19.19 -24.78 -5.36
C ALA A 329 -18.41 -23.50 -5.00
N ARG A 330 -18.40 -22.51 -5.89
CA ARG A 330 -17.84 -21.18 -5.61
C ARG A 330 -18.59 -20.48 -4.47
N ASP A 331 -19.92 -20.46 -4.52
CA ASP A 331 -20.73 -19.87 -3.45
C ASP A 331 -20.48 -20.58 -2.10
N GLN A 332 -20.37 -21.92 -2.09
CA GLN A 332 -19.99 -22.68 -0.90
C GLN A 332 -18.58 -22.33 -0.40
N ILE A 333 -17.62 -22.11 -1.30
CA ILE A 333 -16.26 -21.69 -0.92
C ILE A 333 -16.28 -20.30 -0.28
N GLN A 334 -17.06 -19.35 -0.82
CA GLN A 334 -17.21 -18.01 -0.25
C GLN A 334 -17.85 -18.08 1.15
N ASP A 335 -18.94 -18.84 1.32
CA ASP A 335 -19.58 -19.06 2.63
C ASP A 335 -18.60 -19.64 3.68
N VAL A 336 -17.72 -20.55 3.25
CA VAL A 336 -16.70 -21.15 4.13
C VAL A 336 -15.60 -20.14 4.47
N LEU A 337 -15.19 -19.30 3.51
CA LEU A 337 -14.15 -18.29 3.70
C LEU A 337 -14.62 -17.10 4.53
N SER A 338 -15.92 -16.75 4.56
CA SER A 338 -16.43 -15.62 5.34
C SER A 338 -16.27 -15.78 6.86
N GLU A 339 -16.05 -17.01 7.33
CA GLU A 339 -15.76 -17.32 8.73
C GLU A 339 -14.26 -17.23 9.07
N ALA A 340 -13.39 -17.00 8.08
CA ALA A 340 -11.95 -16.96 8.27
C ALA A 340 -11.45 -15.59 8.75
N TYR A 341 -10.61 -15.60 9.78
CA TYR A 341 -9.89 -14.43 10.26
C TYR A 341 -8.49 -14.34 9.63
N ASP A 342 -7.83 -13.20 9.82
CA ASP A 342 -6.49 -12.94 9.29
C ASP A 342 -5.40 -13.68 10.09
N LEU A 343 -5.18 -14.96 9.75
CA LEU A 343 -4.20 -15.82 10.42
C LEU A 343 -2.77 -15.27 10.39
N ALA A 344 -2.39 -14.50 9.37
CA ALA A 344 -1.06 -13.92 9.32
C ALA A 344 -0.87 -12.86 10.43
N ARG A 345 -1.90 -12.03 10.65
CA ARG A 345 -1.91 -11.05 11.76
C ARG A 345 -2.03 -11.73 13.12
N LEU A 346 -2.85 -12.77 13.24
CA LEU A 346 -2.99 -13.52 14.49
C LEU A 346 -1.69 -14.25 14.87
N ALA A 347 -0.99 -14.84 13.89
CA ALA A 347 0.33 -15.42 14.08
C ALA A 347 1.33 -14.37 14.58
N SER A 348 1.36 -13.21 13.93
CA SER A 348 2.18 -12.07 14.35
C SER A 348 1.89 -11.68 15.81
N LYS A 349 0.62 -11.46 16.18
CA LYS A 349 0.24 -11.16 17.57
C LYS A 349 0.67 -12.23 18.58
N ALA A 350 0.50 -13.52 18.24
CA ALA A 350 0.88 -14.62 19.12
C ALA A 350 2.40 -14.59 19.39
N THR A 351 3.18 -14.40 18.33
CA THR A 351 4.63 -14.31 18.40
C THR A 351 5.13 -13.09 19.18
N HIS A 352 4.38 -11.98 19.19
CA HIS A 352 4.76 -10.74 19.87
C HIS A 352 4.26 -10.64 21.31
N GLY A 353 3.53 -11.64 21.77
CA GLY A 353 3.00 -11.65 23.14
C GLY A 353 1.72 -10.84 23.32
N SER A 354 1.14 -10.26 22.26
CA SER A 354 -0.05 -9.40 22.37
C SER A 354 -1.38 -10.11 22.09
N ALA A 355 -1.34 -11.37 21.64
CA ALA A 355 -2.56 -12.14 21.40
C ALA A 355 -3.34 -12.38 22.70
N ASP A 356 -4.66 -12.18 22.64
CA ASP A 356 -5.59 -12.50 23.72
C ASP A 356 -6.34 -13.83 23.49
N ALA A 357 -7.18 -14.23 24.44
CA ALA A 357 -7.94 -15.48 24.33
C ALA A 357 -8.93 -15.49 23.15
N ARG A 358 -9.43 -14.32 22.72
CA ARG A 358 -10.35 -14.23 21.57
C ARG A 358 -9.60 -14.33 20.25
N ASP A 359 -8.38 -13.80 20.19
CA ASP A 359 -7.47 -14.01 19.06
C ASP A 359 -7.22 -15.52 18.87
N PHE A 360 -7.02 -16.29 19.94
CA PHE A 360 -6.85 -17.74 19.83
C PHE A 360 -8.13 -18.51 19.47
N LEU A 361 -9.31 -18.04 19.89
CA LEU A 361 -10.57 -18.57 19.34
C LEU A 361 -10.66 -18.30 17.84
N SER A 362 -10.24 -17.11 17.39
CA SER A 362 -10.20 -16.76 15.96
C SER A 362 -9.21 -17.64 15.18
N VAL A 363 -8.06 -17.98 15.78
CA VAL A 363 -7.11 -18.95 15.21
C VAL A 363 -7.76 -20.33 15.08
N ARG A 364 -8.37 -20.85 16.15
CA ARG A 364 -9.08 -22.14 16.16
C ARG A 364 -10.14 -22.19 15.06
N ASP A 365 -10.99 -21.18 14.99
CA ASP A 365 -12.11 -21.13 14.06
C ASP A 365 -11.62 -21.04 12.61
N THR A 366 -10.56 -20.24 12.36
CA THR A 366 -9.97 -20.16 11.02
C THR A 366 -9.24 -21.44 10.60
N LEU A 367 -8.60 -22.16 11.54
CA LEU A 367 -8.00 -23.45 11.23
C LEU A 367 -9.06 -24.50 10.86
N ALA A 368 -10.28 -24.39 11.41
CA ALA A 368 -11.41 -25.24 11.07
C ALA A 368 -11.91 -25.03 9.63
N VAL A 369 -11.72 -23.83 9.06
CA VAL A 369 -12.08 -23.50 7.67
C VAL A 369 -11.27 -24.33 6.65
N LEU A 370 -10.00 -24.64 6.95
CA LEU A 370 -9.11 -25.33 6.01
C LEU A 370 -9.63 -26.71 5.55
N PRO A 371 -10.04 -27.65 6.44
CA PRO A 371 -10.61 -28.92 6.02
C PRO A 371 -11.95 -28.76 5.30
N GLU A 372 -12.81 -27.82 5.70
CA GLU A 372 -14.09 -27.55 5.02
C GLU A 372 -13.87 -27.04 3.58
N LEU A 373 -12.90 -26.15 3.40
CA LEU A 373 -12.49 -25.65 2.10
C LEU A 373 -11.94 -26.77 1.21
N ALA A 374 -11.10 -27.65 1.78
CA ALA A 374 -10.57 -28.81 1.06
C ALA A 374 -11.71 -29.75 0.61
N GLU A 375 -12.72 -29.98 1.46
CA GLU A 375 -13.89 -30.79 1.11
C GLU A 375 -14.75 -30.13 0.02
N ALA A 376 -15.00 -28.82 0.11
CA ALA A 376 -15.76 -28.08 -0.90
C ALA A 376 -15.10 -28.17 -2.29
N ILE A 377 -13.77 -28.02 -2.36
CA ILE A 377 -12.99 -28.18 -3.60
C ILE A 377 -13.03 -29.63 -4.09
N ALA A 378 -12.81 -30.61 -3.22
CA ALA A 378 -12.79 -32.03 -3.59
C ALA A 378 -14.16 -32.56 -4.07
N SER A 379 -15.25 -31.96 -3.58
CA SER A 379 -16.63 -32.36 -3.90
C SER A 379 -17.04 -31.98 -5.33
N SER A 380 -16.36 -31.01 -5.95
CA SER A 380 -16.59 -30.59 -7.32
C SER A 380 -15.52 -31.20 -8.24
N PRO A 381 -15.89 -32.03 -9.25
CA PRO A 381 -14.92 -32.65 -10.15
C PRO A 381 -14.03 -31.65 -10.89
N ASP A 382 -14.59 -30.50 -11.29
CA ASP A 382 -13.87 -29.46 -12.03
C ASP A 382 -12.87 -28.73 -11.12
N LEU A 383 -13.26 -28.43 -9.87
CA LEU A 383 -12.35 -27.81 -8.89
C LEU A 383 -11.26 -28.78 -8.44
N ALA A 384 -11.60 -30.05 -8.20
CA ALA A 384 -10.65 -31.09 -7.77
C ALA A 384 -9.58 -31.39 -8.83
N ALA A 385 -9.90 -31.19 -10.11
CA ALA A 385 -8.95 -31.34 -11.22
C ALA A 385 -8.13 -30.06 -11.49
N SER A 386 -8.48 -28.93 -10.87
CA SER A 386 -7.81 -27.65 -11.06
C SER A 386 -6.60 -27.48 -10.12
N PRO A 387 -5.75 -26.46 -10.34
CA PRO A 387 -4.65 -26.13 -9.44
C PRO A 387 -5.08 -25.78 -8.00
N LEU A 388 -6.38 -25.53 -7.73
CA LEU A 388 -6.89 -25.25 -6.38
C LEU A 388 -6.65 -26.41 -5.41
N ALA A 389 -6.77 -27.66 -5.87
CA ALA A 389 -6.49 -28.83 -5.04
C ALA A 389 -5.04 -28.80 -4.52
N GLU A 390 -4.09 -28.53 -5.42
CA GLU A 390 -2.67 -28.38 -5.05
C GLU A 390 -2.44 -27.19 -4.11
N ILE A 391 -3.16 -26.08 -4.28
CA ILE A 391 -3.03 -24.88 -3.42
C ILE A 391 -3.46 -25.23 -2.00
N VAL A 392 -4.62 -25.87 -1.82
CA VAL A 392 -5.14 -26.20 -0.49
C VAL A 392 -4.40 -27.37 0.16
N ASP A 393 -3.68 -28.20 -0.61
CA ASP A 393 -2.80 -29.27 -0.12
C ASP A 393 -1.42 -28.75 0.35
N ARG A 394 -1.06 -27.47 0.14
CA ARG A 394 0.24 -26.90 0.53
C ARG A 394 0.51 -26.89 2.04
N PRO A 395 -0.39 -26.37 2.90
CA PRO A 395 -0.13 -26.35 4.33
C PRO A 395 -0.21 -27.75 4.95
N ASP A 396 0.50 -27.97 6.07
CA ASP A 396 0.39 -29.20 6.84
C ASP A 396 -0.96 -29.26 7.57
N ARG A 397 -1.92 -29.96 6.96
CA ARG A 397 -3.30 -30.06 7.46
C ARG A 397 -3.41 -30.86 8.75
N ASP A 398 -2.52 -31.82 8.97
CA ASP A 398 -2.53 -32.63 10.19
C ASP A 398 -2.06 -31.77 11.36
N ALA A 399 -0.97 -31.03 11.20
CA ALA A 399 -0.51 -30.06 12.19
C ALA A 399 -1.55 -28.94 12.45
N ALA A 400 -2.21 -28.44 11.40
CA ALA A 400 -3.28 -27.45 11.53
C ALA A 400 -4.46 -27.97 12.38
N ARG A 401 -4.85 -29.24 12.18
CA ARG A 401 -5.90 -29.88 12.97
C ARG A 401 -5.45 -30.15 14.41
N GLU A 402 -4.22 -30.58 14.63
CA GLU A 402 -3.68 -30.80 15.98
C GLU A 402 -3.70 -29.50 16.80
N LEU A 403 -3.28 -28.38 16.20
CA LEU A 403 -3.34 -27.06 16.85
C LEU A 403 -4.80 -26.60 17.08
N GLN A 404 -5.68 -26.80 16.11
CA GLN A 404 -7.11 -26.52 16.27
C GLN A 404 -7.70 -27.28 17.47
N ASP A 405 -7.45 -28.59 17.55
CA ASP A 405 -7.96 -29.46 18.62
C ASP A 405 -7.38 -29.06 19.99
N ALA A 406 -6.10 -28.68 20.03
CA ALA A 406 -5.46 -28.18 21.24
C ALA A 406 -6.12 -26.89 21.75
N LEU A 407 -6.35 -25.91 20.87
CA LEU A 407 -7.03 -24.66 21.22
C LEU A 407 -8.50 -24.88 21.63
N ALA A 408 -9.19 -25.81 20.96
CA ALA A 408 -10.57 -26.17 21.28
C ALA A 408 -10.70 -26.83 22.67
N ALA A 409 -9.69 -27.60 23.10
CA ALA A 409 -9.63 -28.21 24.42
C ALA A 409 -9.17 -27.23 25.50
N ALA A 410 -8.37 -26.23 25.15
CA ALA A 410 -7.80 -25.27 26.09
C ALA A 410 -8.77 -24.15 26.46
N ILE A 411 -9.28 -23.40 25.48
CA ILE A 411 -9.90 -22.10 25.72
C ILE A 411 -11.42 -22.22 25.89
N ALA A 412 -11.97 -21.49 26.86
CA ALA A 412 -13.41 -21.36 27.08
C ALA A 412 -14.12 -20.79 25.83
N GLU A 413 -15.39 -21.15 25.61
CA GLU A 413 -16.16 -20.63 24.46
C GLU A 413 -16.41 -19.12 24.55
N GLU A 414 -16.54 -18.59 25.77
CA GLU A 414 -16.78 -17.16 26.05
C GLU A 414 -15.76 -16.64 27.07
N PRO A 415 -14.48 -16.42 26.68
CA PRO A 415 -13.47 -15.95 27.60
C PRO A 415 -13.69 -14.46 27.94
N PRO A 416 -13.27 -14.02 29.14
CA PRO A 416 -13.28 -12.61 29.52
C PRO A 416 -12.44 -11.75 28.58
N SER A 417 -12.67 -10.44 28.58
CA SER A 417 -11.90 -9.50 27.73
C SER A 417 -10.47 -9.27 28.19
N THR A 418 -10.11 -9.67 29.40
CA THR A 418 -8.78 -9.50 29.98
C THR A 418 -8.28 -10.83 30.49
N VAL A 419 -7.02 -11.14 30.21
CA VAL A 419 -6.38 -12.39 30.64
C VAL A 419 -6.26 -12.54 32.17
N THR A 420 -6.38 -11.44 32.92
CA THR A 420 -6.23 -11.44 34.38
C THR A 420 -7.52 -11.67 35.18
N GLN A 421 -8.69 -11.74 34.52
CA GLN A 421 -9.99 -11.84 35.23
C GLN A 421 -10.42 -13.28 35.56
N GLY A 422 -9.65 -14.29 35.12
CA GLY A 422 -10.00 -15.69 35.28
C GLY A 422 -11.19 -16.13 34.41
N GLY A 423 -11.31 -17.42 34.11
CA GLY A 423 -12.29 -17.95 33.16
C GLY A 423 -11.79 -18.05 31.71
N LEU A 424 -10.48 -18.12 31.52
CA LEU A 424 -9.87 -18.28 30.19
C LEU A 424 -9.95 -19.72 29.67
N PHE A 425 -9.78 -20.70 30.57
CA PHE A 425 -9.63 -22.11 30.20
C PHE A 425 -10.90 -22.93 30.43
N GLN A 426 -11.03 -24.02 29.67
CA GLN A 426 -12.05 -25.05 29.93
C GLN A 426 -11.71 -25.89 31.15
N TYR A 427 -12.75 -26.31 31.86
CA TYR A 427 -12.61 -27.32 32.90
C TYR A 427 -12.11 -28.63 32.29
N GLY A 428 -11.09 -29.24 32.89
CA GLY A 428 -10.40 -30.44 32.40
C GLY A 428 -9.13 -30.16 31.61
N TYR A 429 -8.75 -28.89 31.40
CA TYR A 429 -7.48 -28.53 30.76
C TYR A 429 -6.28 -28.78 31.69
N ASP A 430 -6.38 -28.35 32.94
CA ASP A 430 -5.34 -28.50 33.95
C ASP A 430 -5.90 -28.95 35.30
N GLU A 431 -5.27 -29.97 35.91
CA GLU A 431 -5.75 -30.58 37.17
C GLU A 431 -5.65 -29.63 38.37
N GLU A 432 -4.66 -28.73 38.40
CA GLU A 432 -4.48 -27.77 39.50
C GLU A 432 -5.52 -26.64 39.41
N LEU A 433 -5.77 -26.14 38.19
CA LEU A 433 -6.81 -25.17 37.90
C LEU A 433 -8.20 -25.72 38.23
N ASP A 434 -8.51 -26.95 37.80
CA ASP A 434 -9.77 -27.62 38.14
C ASP A 434 -9.96 -27.70 39.65
N GLY A 435 -8.90 -28.04 40.38
CA GLY A 435 -8.93 -28.07 41.85
C GLY A 435 -9.15 -26.69 42.48
N LEU A 436 -8.70 -25.60 41.87
CA LEU A 436 -9.01 -24.22 42.32
C LEU A 436 -10.47 -23.86 42.05
N ILE A 437 -11.00 -24.21 40.87
CA ILE A 437 -12.40 -23.99 40.49
C ILE A 437 -13.34 -24.73 41.45
N GLU A 438 -13.07 -26.01 41.73
CA GLU A 438 -13.88 -26.80 42.66
C GLU A 438 -13.92 -26.20 44.07
N ARG A 439 -12.76 -25.80 44.60
CA ARG A 439 -12.67 -25.14 45.91
C ARG A 439 -13.41 -23.80 45.93
N HIS A 440 -13.31 -23.03 44.86
CA HIS A 440 -14.03 -21.77 44.73
C HIS A 440 -15.54 -22.01 44.77
N ASP A 441 -16.04 -22.97 43.98
CA ASP A 441 -17.46 -23.29 43.89
C ASP A 441 -18.03 -23.83 45.20
N GLU A 442 -17.26 -24.60 45.97
CA GLU A 442 -17.64 -25.04 47.33
C GLU A 442 -17.89 -23.84 48.27
N VAL A 443 -17.07 -22.78 48.17
CA VAL A 443 -17.24 -21.58 49.00
C VAL A 443 -18.42 -20.73 48.52
N ILE A 444 -18.65 -20.64 47.21
CA ILE A 444 -19.82 -19.97 46.64
C ILE A 444 -21.11 -20.69 47.07
N GLU A 445 -21.19 -22.02 46.97
CA GLU A 445 -22.35 -22.79 47.43
C GLU A 445 -22.61 -22.57 48.94
N TRP A 446 -21.54 -22.45 49.74
CA TRP A 446 -21.65 -22.09 51.14
C TRP A 446 -22.31 -20.71 51.34
N LEU A 447 -21.94 -19.70 50.54
CA LEU A 447 -22.53 -18.35 50.60
C LEU A 447 -23.98 -18.31 50.14
N GLU A 448 -24.32 -19.00 49.05
CA GLU A 448 -25.68 -19.04 48.51
C GLU A 448 -26.67 -19.63 49.51
N THR A 449 -26.22 -20.65 50.24
CA THR A 449 -27.05 -21.31 51.26
C THR A 449 -27.01 -20.62 52.63
N LEU A 450 -26.09 -19.67 52.86
CA LEU A 450 -25.94 -18.95 54.13
C LEU A 450 -27.24 -18.23 54.53
N ALA A 451 -27.87 -17.50 53.61
CA ALA A 451 -29.09 -16.75 53.91
C ALA A 451 -30.22 -17.65 54.46
N ASP A 452 -30.35 -18.87 53.95
CA ASP A 452 -31.39 -19.81 54.37
C ASP A 452 -31.03 -20.53 55.66
N ARG A 453 -29.74 -20.86 55.87
CA ARG A 453 -29.24 -21.37 57.16
C ARG A 453 -29.49 -20.38 58.29
N GLU A 454 -29.22 -19.10 58.06
CA GLU A 454 -29.43 -18.03 59.05
C GLU A 454 -30.92 -17.82 59.37
N LYS A 455 -31.80 -17.85 58.35
CA LYS A 455 -33.27 -17.79 58.56
C LYS A 455 -33.76 -18.95 59.42
N GLN A 456 -33.33 -20.17 59.14
CA GLN A 456 -33.79 -21.36 59.85
C GLN A 456 -33.26 -21.42 61.29
N THR A 457 -31.99 -21.06 61.49
CA THR A 457 -31.31 -21.16 62.79
C THR A 457 -31.80 -20.10 63.76
N HIS A 458 -31.99 -18.86 63.29
CA HIS A 458 -32.29 -17.71 64.14
C HIS A 458 -33.72 -17.16 64.00
N GLY A 459 -34.54 -17.73 63.12
CA GLY A 459 -35.94 -17.31 62.94
C GLY A 459 -36.09 -15.91 62.36
N LEU A 460 -35.08 -15.43 61.62
CA LEU A 460 -35.04 -14.08 61.04
C LEU A 460 -35.88 -13.99 59.77
N ALA A 461 -36.59 -12.87 59.58
CA ALA A 461 -37.36 -12.60 58.37
C ALA A 461 -36.57 -11.68 57.41
N HIS A 462 -36.64 -11.97 56.11
CA HIS A 462 -36.02 -11.17 55.04
C HIS A 462 -34.49 -11.02 55.18
N VAL A 463 -33.79 -12.15 55.21
CA VAL A 463 -32.31 -12.23 55.15
C VAL A 463 -31.88 -12.45 53.70
N THR A 464 -30.91 -11.67 53.23
CA THR A 464 -30.24 -11.83 51.94
C THR A 464 -28.73 -11.68 52.14
N VAL A 465 -27.93 -12.46 51.42
CA VAL A 465 -26.46 -12.33 51.36
C VAL A 465 -26.11 -11.75 50.00
N ASP A 466 -25.20 -10.78 49.96
CA ASP A 466 -24.84 -10.06 48.74
C ASP A 466 -23.44 -9.43 48.89
N ARG A 467 -22.81 -9.00 47.78
CA ARG A 467 -21.45 -8.42 47.73
C ARG A 467 -21.49 -7.00 47.15
N ASN A 468 -20.66 -6.10 47.66
CA ASN A 468 -20.37 -4.84 46.97
C ASN A 468 -18.90 -4.41 47.17
N LYS A 469 -18.41 -3.50 46.30
CA LYS A 469 -17.00 -3.06 46.32
C LYS A 469 -16.54 -2.36 47.61
N THR A 470 -17.45 -1.79 48.39
CA THR A 470 -17.08 -0.97 49.58
C THR A 470 -17.20 -1.75 50.88
N ASP A 471 -18.26 -2.54 51.03
CA ASP A 471 -18.61 -3.24 52.27
C ASP A 471 -18.26 -4.74 52.21
N GLY A 472 -17.73 -5.26 51.09
CA GLY A 472 -17.45 -6.68 50.91
C GLY A 472 -18.71 -7.54 50.79
N TYR A 473 -18.62 -8.80 51.20
CA TYR A 473 -19.78 -9.67 51.43
C TYR A 473 -20.52 -9.27 52.71
N TYR A 474 -21.84 -9.21 52.67
CA TYR A 474 -22.65 -8.82 53.83
C TYR A 474 -23.97 -9.60 53.94
N ILE A 475 -24.41 -9.78 55.18
CA ILE A 475 -25.74 -10.28 55.52
C ILE A 475 -26.67 -9.10 55.73
N GLN A 476 -27.69 -8.97 54.89
CA GLN A 476 -28.69 -7.92 54.99
C GLN A 476 -29.96 -8.44 55.64
N VAL A 477 -30.38 -7.78 56.73
CA VAL A 477 -31.58 -8.14 57.51
C VAL A 477 -32.54 -6.96 57.53
N GLY A 478 -33.85 -7.22 57.38
CA GLY A 478 -34.89 -6.21 57.49
C GLY A 478 -34.91 -5.54 58.88
N LYS A 479 -35.14 -4.22 58.96
CA LYS A 479 -35.12 -3.46 60.23
C LYS A 479 -36.00 -4.04 61.34
N SER A 480 -37.12 -4.67 60.99
CA SER A 480 -38.05 -5.29 61.94
C SER A 480 -37.47 -6.51 62.67
N ALA A 481 -36.45 -7.17 62.09
CA ALA A 481 -35.77 -8.34 62.66
C ALA A 481 -34.32 -8.04 63.08
N ALA A 482 -33.79 -6.87 62.72
CA ALA A 482 -32.38 -6.52 62.89
C ALA A 482 -31.92 -6.30 64.34
N ASP A 483 -32.85 -6.20 65.32
CA ASP A 483 -32.52 -6.14 66.75
C ASP A 483 -32.55 -7.54 67.42
N GLY A 484 -32.94 -8.57 66.67
CA GLY A 484 -32.95 -9.98 67.10
C GLY A 484 -31.85 -10.82 66.48
N VAL A 485 -30.87 -10.19 65.81
CA VAL A 485 -29.70 -10.87 65.27
C VAL A 485 -28.77 -11.35 66.40
N PRO A 486 -28.02 -12.45 66.22
CA PRO A 486 -27.08 -12.95 67.20
C PRO A 486 -25.98 -11.96 67.59
N ASP A 487 -25.37 -12.14 68.76
CA ASP A 487 -24.30 -11.25 69.27
C ASP A 487 -23.01 -11.28 68.42
N HIS A 488 -22.80 -12.32 67.62
CA HIS A 488 -21.63 -12.45 66.73
C HIS A 488 -21.79 -11.70 65.40
N TYR A 489 -22.95 -11.06 65.16
CA TYR A 489 -23.16 -10.21 63.99
C TYR A 489 -22.60 -8.82 64.24
N GLU A 490 -21.62 -8.41 63.44
CA GLU A 490 -21.06 -7.06 63.49
C GLU A 490 -21.76 -6.15 62.48
N GLN A 491 -22.37 -5.06 62.95
CA GLN A 491 -23.14 -4.17 62.08
C GLN A 491 -22.22 -3.25 61.26
N ILE A 492 -22.24 -3.41 59.94
CA ILE A 492 -21.47 -2.56 59.01
C ILE A 492 -22.20 -1.23 58.77
N LYS A 493 -23.48 -1.28 58.37
CA LYS A 493 -24.21 -0.11 57.87
C LYS A 493 -25.71 -0.20 58.10
N THR A 494 -26.36 0.94 58.30
CA THR A 494 -27.83 1.05 58.37
C THR A 494 -28.38 1.68 57.09
N LEU A 495 -29.33 0.99 56.44
CA LEU A 495 -30.05 1.47 55.25
C LEU A 495 -31.47 1.93 55.59
N LYS A 496 -32.23 2.37 54.58
CA LYS A 496 -33.60 2.88 54.76
C LYS A 496 -34.53 1.83 55.40
N ASN A 497 -34.49 0.58 54.90
CA ASN A 497 -35.39 -0.51 55.32
C ASN A 497 -34.67 -1.74 55.91
N SER A 498 -33.33 -1.77 55.90
CA SER A 498 -32.51 -2.91 56.33
C SER A 498 -31.26 -2.45 57.09
N LYS A 499 -30.59 -3.39 57.76
CA LYS A 499 -29.23 -3.23 58.29
C LYS A 499 -28.32 -4.29 57.64
N ARG A 500 -27.06 -3.95 57.39
CA ARG A 500 -26.03 -4.85 56.89
C ARG A 500 -25.11 -5.28 58.02
N PHE A 501 -24.78 -6.56 58.07
CA PHE A 501 -23.94 -7.18 59.07
C PHE A 501 -22.87 -8.04 58.41
N THR A 502 -21.77 -8.25 59.12
CA THR A 502 -20.76 -9.28 58.82
C THR A 502 -20.61 -10.22 60.03
N THR A 503 -19.87 -11.30 59.85
CA THR A 503 -19.51 -12.28 60.89
C THR A 503 -18.08 -12.77 60.64
N ASP A 504 -17.38 -13.23 61.67
CA ASP A 504 -16.02 -13.78 61.53
C ASP A 504 -15.96 -14.88 60.46
N GLU A 505 -16.96 -15.76 60.40
CA GLU A 505 -17.06 -16.85 59.42
C GLU A 505 -17.25 -16.32 57.99
N LEU A 506 -18.10 -15.30 57.81
CA LEU A 506 -18.30 -14.65 56.51
C LEU A 506 -17.02 -13.94 56.03
N GLU A 507 -16.32 -13.25 56.93
CA GLU A 507 -15.04 -12.61 56.58
C GLU A 507 -13.95 -13.63 56.24
N GLU A 508 -13.91 -14.77 56.94
CA GLU A 508 -12.97 -15.86 56.63
C GLU A 508 -13.25 -16.44 55.23
N LYS A 509 -14.52 -16.69 54.91
CA LYS A 509 -14.93 -17.15 53.57
C LYS A 509 -14.71 -16.11 52.47
N GLU A 510 -14.91 -14.82 52.76
CA GLU A 510 -14.56 -13.75 51.82
C GLU A 510 -13.05 -13.71 51.54
N ARG A 511 -12.20 -13.83 52.57
CA ARG A 511 -10.74 -13.92 52.38
C ARG A 511 -10.32 -15.18 51.62
N GLU A 512 -11.00 -16.30 51.85
CA GLU A 512 -10.78 -17.54 51.12
C GLU A 512 -11.13 -17.41 49.63
N ILE A 513 -12.29 -16.81 49.31
CA ILE A 513 -12.67 -16.50 47.92
C ILE A 513 -11.63 -15.62 47.25
N LEU A 514 -11.26 -14.50 47.87
CA LEU A 514 -10.30 -13.57 47.27
C LEU A 514 -8.95 -14.24 46.98
N ARG A 515 -8.48 -15.11 47.89
CA ARG A 515 -7.26 -15.89 47.66
C ARG A 515 -7.42 -16.89 46.51
N LEU A 516 -8.57 -17.57 46.41
CA LEU A 516 -8.82 -18.52 45.33
C LEU A 516 -8.98 -17.82 43.97
N GLU A 517 -9.66 -16.67 43.94
CA GLU A 517 -9.78 -15.80 42.76
C GLU A 517 -8.39 -15.34 42.29
N GLU A 518 -7.52 -14.89 43.21
CA GLU A 518 -6.13 -14.49 42.93
C GLU A 518 -5.29 -15.66 42.42
N GLN A 519 -5.25 -16.78 43.14
CA GLN A 519 -4.49 -17.98 42.73
C GLN A 519 -4.93 -18.54 41.38
N ARG A 520 -6.24 -18.50 41.11
CA ARG A 520 -6.79 -18.90 39.82
C ARG A 520 -6.34 -17.94 38.72
N GLY A 521 -6.39 -16.63 38.97
CA GLY A 521 -5.94 -15.62 38.01
C GLY A 521 -4.47 -15.77 37.65
N ASP A 522 -3.61 -15.96 38.65
CA ASP A 522 -2.17 -16.16 38.45
C ASP A 522 -1.88 -17.46 37.66
N LEU A 523 -2.50 -18.58 38.04
CA LEU A 523 -2.31 -19.85 37.34
C LEU A 523 -2.85 -19.82 35.90
N GLU A 524 -4.04 -19.23 35.68
CA GLU A 524 -4.57 -19.08 34.33
C GLU A 524 -3.71 -18.14 33.48
N TYR A 525 -3.09 -17.12 34.08
CA TYR A 525 -2.14 -16.27 33.37
C TYR A 525 -0.91 -17.07 32.92
N ASP A 526 -0.27 -17.82 33.82
CA ASP A 526 0.89 -18.65 33.51
C ASP A 526 0.57 -19.69 32.41
N LEU A 527 -0.56 -20.40 32.55
CA LEU A 527 -1.02 -21.36 31.54
C LEU A 527 -1.31 -20.69 30.18
N PHE A 528 -1.79 -19.44 30.20
CA PHE A 528 -2.05 -18.68 28.97
C PHE A 528 -0.75 -18.23 28.30
N GLU A 529 0.27 -17.85 29.06
CA GLU A 529 1.59 -17.55 28.52
C GLU A 529 2.22 -18.78 27.85
N ASP A 530 2.16 -19.96 28.50
CA ASP A 530 2.62 -21.22 27.93
C ASP A 530 1.87 -21.54 26.62
N LEU A 531 0.54 -21.41 26.61
CA LEU A 531 -0.27 -21.62 25.41
C LEU A 531 0.11 -20.65 24.27
N ARG A 532 0.42 -19.40 24.61
CA ARG A 532 0.84 -18.38 23.64
C ARG A 532 2.18 -18.73 23.01
N GLU A 533 3.14 -19.23 23.79
CA GLU A 533 4.42 -19.72 23.28
C GLU A 533 4.22 -20.92 22.33
N ASP A 534 3.32 -21.85 22.68
CA ASP A 534 2.97 -22.99 21.83
C ASP A 534 2.34 -22.54 20.50
N VAL A 535 1.41 -21.58 20.51
CA VAL A 535 0.82 -21.02 19.29
C VAL A 535 1.87 -20.28 18.46
N ALA A 536 2.73 -19.48 19.11
CA ALA A 536 3.81 -18.76 18.45
C ALA A 536 4.80 -19.70 17.74
N ALA A 537 5.08 -20.88 18.31
CA ALA A 537 5.90 -21.90 17.67
C ALA A 537 5.32 -22.43 16.35
N HIS A 538 4.01 -22.26 16.14
CA HIS A 538 3.29 -22.65 14.92
C HIS A 538 3.06 -21.46 13.96
N ALA A 539 3.73 -20.32 14.14
CA ALA A 539 3.51 -19.12 13.31
C ALA A 539 3.68 -19.39 11.81
N GLU A 540 4.68 -20.18 11.39
CA GLU A 540 4.88 -20.53 9.97
C GLU A 540 3.69 -21.30 9.38
N LEU A 541 3.13 -22.24 10.15
CA LEU A 541 1.94 -23.00 9.78
C LEU A 541 0.74 -22.08 9.62
N LEU A 542 0.49 -21.21 10.60
CA LEU A 542 -0.61 -20.23 10.55
C LEU A 542 -0.49 -19.31 9.34
N GLN A 543 0.72 -18.81 9.06
CA GLN A 543 1.00 -17.99 7.88
C GLN A 543 0.81 -18.76 6.56
N ASP A 544 1.13 -20.06 6.50
CA ASP A 544 0.92 -20.89 5.32
C ASP A 544 -0.57 -21.16 5.07
N VAL A 545 -1.34 -21.45 6.12
CA VAL A 545 -2.79 -21.57 6.03
C VAL A 545 -3.41 -20.25 5.59
N GLY A 546 -3.08 -19.14 6.25
CA GLY A 546 -3.59 -17.80 5.89
C GLY A 546 -3.28 -17.43 4.44
N ARG A 547 -2.07 -17.70 3.94
CA ARG A 547 -1.70 -17.47 2.53
C ARG A 547 -2.48 -18.35 1.57
N THR A 548 -2.82 -19.56 1.98
CA THR A 548 -3.64 -20.51 1.19
C THR A 548 -5.06 -20.00 1.07
N LEU A 549 -5.70 -19.65 2.19
CA LEU A 549 -7.06 -19.09 2.22
C LEU A 549 -7.14 -17.80 1.38
N ALA A 550 -6.24 -16.85 1.61
CA ALA A 550 -6.18 -15.59 0.85
C ALA A 550 -5.98 -15.79 -0.67
N THR A 551 -5.25 -16.83 -1.07
CA THR A 551 -5.06 -17.14 -2.50
C THR A 551 -6.33 -17.67 -3.13
N VAL A 552 -7.03 -18.58 -2.43
CA VAL A 552 -8.30 -19.14 -2.93
C VAL A 552 -9.38 -18.05 -2.98
N ASP A 553 -9.45 -17.21 -1.96
CA ASP A 553 -10.37 -16.08 -1.88
C ASP A 553 -10.18 -15.08 -3.04
N ALA A 554 -8.94 -14.64 -3.30
CA ALA A 554 -8.64 -13.77 -4.44
C ALA A 554 -9.00 -14.40 -5.79
N LEU A 555 -8.79 -15.72 -5.98
CA LEU A 555 -9.20 -16.43 -7.19
C LEU A 555 -10.72 -16.55 -7.31
N ALA A 556 -11.41 -16.80 -6.20
CA ALA A 556 -12.88 -16.83 -6.14
C ALA A 556 -13.46 -15.46 -6.49
N SER A 557 -12.88 -14.38 -5.98
CA SER A 557 -13.25 -13.01 -6.32
C SER A 557 -13.19 -12.73 -7.83
N LEU A 558 -12.05 -13.05 -8.46
CA LEU A 558 -11.89 -12.91 -9.91
C LEU A 558 -12.92 -13.74 -10.69
N ALA A 559 -13.21 -14.97 -10.24
CA ALA A 559 -14.18 -15.85 -10.87
C ALA A 559 -15.63 -15.38 -10.70
N THR A 560 -15.97 -14.83 -9.53
CA THR A 560 -17.28 -14.20 -9.24
C THR A 560 -17.49 -13.02 -10.19
N HIS A 561 -16.54 -12.08 -10.21
CA HIS A 561 -16.62 -10.91 -11.08
C HIS A 561 -16.73 -11.31 -12.56
N ALA A 562 -15.92 -12.28 -13.01
CA ALA A 562 -15.93 -12.75 -14.38
C ALA A 562 -17.28 -13.39 -14.79
N ALA A 563 -17.87 -14.19 -13.91
CA ALA A 563 -19.14 -14.86 -14.16
C ALA A 563 -20.32 -13.87 -14.23
N GLU A 564 -20.35 -12.89 -13.34
CA GLU A 564 -21.40 -11.86 -13.28
C GLU A 564 -21.36 -10.93 -14.50
N ASN A 565 -20.16 -10.56 -14.93
CA ASN A 565 -19.94 -9.56 -15.98
C ASN A 565 -19.70 -10.15 -17.38
N ARG A 566 -19.78 -11.49 -17.50
CA ARG A 566 -19.53 -12.24 -18.74
C ARG A 566 -18.17 -11.88 -19.32
N TRP A 567 -17.15 -11.91 -18.47
CA TRP A 567 -15.77 -11.83 -18.91
C TRP A 567 -15.33 -13.18 -19.46
N VAL A 568 -14.34 -13.16 -20.35
CA VAL A 568 -13.86 -14.36 -21.04
C VAL A 568 -12.43 -14.66 -20.63
N GLN A 569 -12.09 -15.95 -20.63
CA GLN A 569 -10.71 -16.38 -20.46
C GLN A 569 -9.88 -15.92 -21.66
N PRO A 570 -8.83 -15.11 -21.48
CA PRO A 570 -7.96 -14.73 -22.59
C PRO A 570 -6.94 -15.84 -22.89
N ASP A 571 -6.61 -16.02 -24.16
CA ASP A 571 -5.52 -16.87 -24.62
C ASP A 571 -4.18 -16.13 -24.45
N LEU A 572 -3.38 -16.54 -23.46
CA LEU A 572 -2.07 -15.93 -23.18
C LEU A 572 -0.94 -16.62 -23.95
N HIS A 573 0.02 -15.85 -24.46
CA HIS A 573 1.21 -16.40 -25.13
C HIS A 573 2.44 -15.50 -25.02
N GLY A 574 3.63 -16.04 -25.29
CA GLY A 574 4.88 -15.28 -25.28
C GLY A 574 5.25 -14.55 -26.57
N GLY A 575 4.37 -14.51 -27.59
CA GLY A 575 4.57 -13.70 -28.80
C GLY A 575 3.97 -12.29 -28.72
N ASP A 576 4.13 -11.50 -29.77
CA ASP A 576 3.77 -10.07 -29.79
C ASP A 576 2.31 -9.71 -30.11
N ARG A 577 1.50 -10.69 -30.47
CA ARG A 577 0.14 -10.45 -30.93
C ARG A 577 -0.77 -10.00 -29.78
N LEU A 578 -1.54 -8.95 -30.01
CA LEU A 578 -2.57 -8.46 -29.10
C LEU A 578 -3.85 -8.25 -29.91
N GLU A 579 -4.82 -9.14 -29.72
CA GLU A 579 -6.13 -9.07 -30.34
C GLU A 579 -7.22 -9.12 -29.27
N ILE A 580 -8.10 -8.13 -29.29
CA ILE A 580 -9.24 -8.03 -28.38
C ILE A 580 -10.48 -7.83 -29.25
N GLU A 581 -11.42 -8.77 -29.23
CA GLU A 581 -12.72 -8.64 -29.89
C GLU A 581 -13.75 -8.09 -28.89
N GLN A 582 -14.42 -7.00 -29.24
CA GLN A 582 -15.45 -6.36 -28.42
C GLN A 582 -15.01 -6.11 -26.97
N GLY A 583 -13.81 -5.58 -26.78
CA GLY A 583 -13.30 -5.19 -25.47
C GLY A 583 -14.14 -4.08 -24.84
N ARG A 584 -14.24 -4.10 -23.51
CA ARG A 584 -14.96 -3.12 -22.68
C ARG A 584 -14.07 -2.63 -21.56
N HIS A 585 -14.26 -1.40 -21.11
CA HIS A 585 -13.50 -0.88 -19.97
C HIS A 585 -14.08 -1.46 -18.67
N PRO A 586 -13.28 -2.14 -17.82
CA PRO A 586 -13.78 -2.91 -16.67
C PRO A 586 -14.56 -2.07 -15.65
N VAL A 587 -14.09 -0.85 -15.35
CA VAL A 587 -14.79 0.08 -14.43
C VAL A 587 -16.00 0.76 -15.09
N VAL A 588 -15.81 1.36 -16.26
CA VAL A 588 -16.87 2.17 -16.91
C VAL A 588 -18.07 1.31 -17.33
N GLU A 589 -17.89 0.03 -17.66
CA GLU A 589 -19.01 -0.85 -18.02
C GLU A 589 -20.00 -1.08 -16.86
N GLN A 590 -19.59 -0.88 -15.61
CA GLN A 590 -20.45 -1.06 -14.43
C GLN A 590 -21.46 0.08 -14.25
N THR A 591 -21.12 1.27 -14.74
CA THR A 591 -21.89 2.49 -14.44
C THR A 591 -22.78 2.93 -15.61
N THR A 592 -22.51 2.48 -16.83
CA THR A 592 -23.20 2.94 -18.02
C THR A 592 -23.26 1.88 -19.13
N GLU A 593 -24.16 2.06 -20.10
CA GLU A 593 -24.18 1.22 -21.30
C GLU A 593 -22.91 1.47 -22.11
N PHE A 594 -22.04 0.45 -22.16
CA PHE A 594 -20.72 0.54 -22.78
C PHE A 594 -20.76 0.06 -24.24
N VAL A 595 -20.10 0.82 -25.13
CA VAL A 595 -19.93 0.42 -26.54
C VAL A 595 -18.60 -0.32 -26.68
N PRO A 596 -18.61 -1.65 -26.92
CA PRO A 596 -17.38 -2.42 -27.01
C PRO A 596 -16.60 -2.09 -28.30
N ASN A 597 -15.27 -2.22 -28.23
CA ASN A 597 -14.37 -1.91 -29.34
C ASN A 597 -13.31 -3.00 -29.54
N ASP A 598 -12.98 -3.25 -30.81
CA ASP A 598 -11.94 -4.19 -31.20
C ASP A 598 -10.56 -3.53 -31.15
N VAL A 599 -9.52 -4.30 -30.84
CA VAL A 599 -8.12 -3.86 -30.85
C VAL A 599 -7.30 -4.93 -31.55
N ARG A 600 -6.39 -4.51 -32.44
CA ARG A 600 -5.41 -5.39 -33.05
C ARG A 600 -4.07 -4.70 -33.14
N LEU A 601 -3.08 -5.30 -32.49
CA LEU A 601 -1.67 -4.92 -32.54
C LEU A 601 -0.85 -6.19 -32.82
N ASP A 602 0.04 -6.12 -33.81
CA ASP A 602 0.92 -7.22 -34.21
C ASP A 602 2.23 -6.67 -34.83
N GLU A 603 3.11 -7.55 -35.31
CA GLU A 603 4.38 -7.15 -35.94
C GLU A 603 4.18 -6.20 -37.13
N GLU A 604 3.08 -6.33 -37.89
CA GLU A 604 2.76 -5.50 -39.05
C GLU A 604 1.97 -4.23 -38.69
N ARG A 605 1.41 -4.18 -37.48
CA ARG A 605 0.57 -3.10 -36.95
C ARG A 605 0.91 -2.87 -35.47
N GLY A 606 2.08 -2.30 -35.19
CA GLY A 606 2.58 -2.07 -33.82
C GLY A 606 2.16 -0.73 -33.20
N PHE A 607 1.68 0.23 -33.99
CA PHE A 607 1.42 1.60 -33.51
C PHE A 607 0.07 2.11 -34.03
N LEU A 608 -0.84 2.51 -33.13
CA LEU A 608 -2.13 3.09 -33.48
C LEU A 608 -2.17 4.59 -33.18
N VAL A 609 -2.35 5.40 -34.23
CA VAL A 609 -2.68 6.82 -34.06
C VAL A 609 -4.20 6.95 -33.92
N VAL A 610 -4.65 7.27 -32.72
CA VAL A 610 -6.07 7.37 -32.36
C VAL A 610 -6.54 8.82 -32.48
N THR A 611 -7.40 9.09 -33.46
CA THR A 611 -7.95 10.43 -33.68
C THR A 611 -9.44 10.52 -33.35
N GLY A 612 -9.89 11.72 -33.02
CA GLY A 612 -11.30 11.96 -32.75
C GLY A 612 -11.54 13.17 -31.86
N PRO A 613 -12.79 13.63 -31.74
CA PRO A 613 -13.17 14.79 -30.93
C PRO A 613 -12.84 14.62 -29.44
N ASN A 614 -12.79 15.73 -28.71
CA ASN A 614 -12.76 15.66 -27.25
C ASN A 614 -14.08 15.06 -26.76
N MET A 615 -14.04 14.27 -25.68
CA MET A 615 -15.20 13.52 -25.15
C MET A 615 -15.73 12.39 -26.04
N SER A 616 -15.06 12.04 -27.14
CA SER A 616 -15.51 10.92 -27.99
C SER A 616 -15.20 9.54 -27.41
N GLY A 617 -14.36 9.46 -26.36
CA GLY A 617 -13.97 8.20 -25.70
C GLY A 617 -12.55 7.71 -26.02
N LYS A 618 -11.65 8.56 -26.52
CA LYS A 618 -10.26 8.19 -26.86
C LYS A 618 -9.49 7.64 -25.65
N SER A 619 -9.46 8.41 -24.57
CA SER A 619 -8.81 8.02 -23.32
C SER A 619 -9.42 6.76 -22.72
N THR A 620 -10.75 6.62 -22.77
CA THR A 620 -11.45 5.40 -22.33
C THR A 620 -11.03 4.17 -23.14
N TYR A 621 -10.94 4.29 -24.47
CA TYR A 621 -10.49 3.19 -25.33
C TYR A 621 -9.05 2.77 -25.02
N MET A 622 -8.14 3.71 -24.79
CA MET A 622 -6.75 3.37 -24.46
C MET A 622 -6.63 2.74 -23.07
N ARG A 623 -7.23 3.35 -22.04
CA ARG A 623 -7.24 2.79 -20.68
C ARG A 623 -7.88 1.40 -20.65
N GLN A 624 -8.94 1.18 -21.43
CA GLN A 624 -9.53 -0.14 -21.62
C GLN A 624 -8.49 -1.17 -22.06
N VAL A 625 -7.66 -0.86 -23.07
CA VAL A 625 -6.64 -1.80 -23.57
C VAL A 625 -5.61 -2.12 -22.49
N ALA A 626 -5.06 -1.11 -21.81
CA ALA A 626 -4.12 -1.33 -20.72
C ALA A 626 -4.73 -2.15 -19.59
N CYS A 627 -5.95 -1.83 -19.14
CA CYS A 627 -6.59 -2.59 -18.07
C CYS A 627 -6.88 -4.04 -18.48
N ILE A 628 -7.25 -4.31 -19.75
CA ILE A 628 -7.45 -5.67 -20.24
C ILE A 628 -6.13 -6.47 -20.22
N VAL A 629 -5.03 -5.89 -20.71
CA VAL A 629 -3.71 -6.54 -20.69
C VAL A 629 -3.23 -6.77 -19.25
N LEU A 630 -3.41 -5.79 -18.38
CA LEU A 630 -3.10 -5.89 -16.96
C LEU A 630 -3.89 -7.02 -16.28
N LEU A 631 -5.21 -7.07 -16.46
CA LEU A 631 -6.07 -8.13 -15.90
C LEU A 631 -5.68 -9.52 -16.44
N ALA A 632 -5.29 -9.62 -17.70
CA ALA A 632 -4.79 -10.86 -18.27
C ALA A 632 -3.50 -11.33 -17.56
N GLN A 633 -2.56 -10.42 -17.28
CA GLN A 633 -1.31 -10.68 -16.53
C GLN A 633 -1.46 -10.66 -14.99
N VAL A 634 -2.66 -10.40 -14.47
CA VAL A 634 -3.08 -10.75 -13.11
C VAL A 634 -3.44 -12.24 -13.05
N GLY A 635 -3.84 -12.83 -14.19
CA GLY A 635 -4.40 -14.17 -14.30
C GLY A 635 -5.93 -14.20 -14.23
N SER A 636 -6.58 -13.04 -14.40
CA SER A 636 -8.04 -12.88 -14.45
C SER A 636 -8.59 -13.24 -15.83
N PHE A 637 -9.92 -13.38 -15.90
CA PHE A 637 -10.64 -13.21 -17.15
C PHE A 637 -10.71 -11.71 -17.51
N VAL A 638 -11.06 -11.41 -18.76
CA VAL A 638 -11.06 -10.04 -19.28
C VAL A 638 -12.41 -9.62 -19.87
N PRO A 639 -12.76 -8.32 -19.81
CA PRO A 639 -14.01 -7.77 -20.33
C PRO A 639 -14.04 -7.71 -21.87
N ALA A 640 -14.05 -8.85 -22.55
CA ALA A 640 -14.09 -8.96 -24.01
C ALA A 640 -15.09 -10.03 -24.47
N LYS A 641 -15.26 -10.18 -25.80
CA LYS A 641 -15.92 -11.34 -26.40
C LYS A 641 -14.92 -12.47 -26.68
N ASP A 642 -13.71 -12.11 -27.06
CA ASP A 642 -12.56 -12.99 -27.33
C ASP A 642 -11.28 -12.16 -27.14
N ALA A 643 -10.21 -12.76 -26.65
CA ALA A 643 -8.94 -12.06 -26.48
C ALA A 643 -7.74 -13.00 -26.59
N GLU A 644 -6.77 -12.63 -27.42
CA GLU A 644 -5.46 -13.27 -27.58
C GLU A 644 -4.40 -12.22 -27.20
N ILE A 645 -3.65 -12.48 -26.12
CA ILE A 645 -2.82 -11.46 -25.48
C ILE A 645 -1.39 -11.99 -25.30
N GLY A 646 -0.47 -11.37 -26.04
CA GLY A 646 0.96 -11.42 -25.80
C GLY A 646 1.33 -10.81 -24.47
N LEU A 647 2.15 -11.50 -23.68
CA LEU A 647 2.68 -10.97 -22.43
C LEU A 647 3.53 -9.72 -22.70
N VAL A 648 3.34 -8.70 -21.88
CA VAL A 648 4.17 -7.50 -21.89
C VAL A 648 5.09 -7.48 -20.67
N ASP A 649 6.22 -6.79 -20.83
CA ASP A 649 7.18 -6.55 -19.76
C ASP A 649 6.85 -5.30 -18.94
N GLY A 650 6.19 -4.32 -19.54
CA GLY A 650 5.76 -3.09 -18.90
C GLY A 650 4.53 -2.47 -19.56
N ILE A 651 3.74 -1.76 -18.77
CA ILE A 651 2.67 -0.89 -19.25
C ILE A 651 3.05 0.53 -18.85
N PHE A 652 3.14 1.41 -19.83
CA PHE A 652 3.52 2.80 -19.65
C PHE A 652 2.39 3.70 -20.11
N THR A 653 1.98 4.64 -19.28
CA THR A 653 0.88 5.53 -19.63
C THR A 653 1.21 6.98 -19.35
N ARG A 654 0.90 7.82 -20.34
CA ARG A 654 0.73 9.26 -20.17
C ARG A 654 -0.72 9.60 -20.44
N VAL A 655 -1.51 9.79 -19.39
CA VAL A 655 -2.87 10.32 -19.49
C VAL A 655 -2.86 11.71 -18.87
N GLY A 656 -3.39 12.72 -19.56
CA GLY A 656 -3.25 14.12 -19.15
C GLY A 656 -3.70 14.36 -17.70
N ALA A 657 -2.77 14.82 -16.86
CA ALA A 657 -3.01 15.11 -15.44
C ALA A 657 -3.91 16.34 -15.22
N LEU A 658 -4.67 16.32 -14.12
CA LEU A 658 -5.23 17.53 -13.51
C LEU A 658 -4.09 18.35 -12.89
N ASP A 659 -4.21 19.67 -12.98
CA ASP A 659 -3.17 20.66 -12.65
C ASP A 659 -2.46 20.44 -11.29
N GLU A 660 -1.21 19.95 -11.32
CA GLU A 660 -0.28 19.93 -10.17
C GLU A 660 0.39 21.30 -9.93
N LEU A 661 -0.36 22.39 -10.09
CA LEU A 661 0.14 23.76 -9.87
C LEU A 661 0.60 24.01 -8.41
N ALA A 662 0.21 23.15 -7.47
CA ALA A 662 0.54 23.27 -6.05
C ALA A 662 2.05 23.10 -5.75
N GLN A 663 2.80 22.36 -6.57
CA GLN A 663 4.24 22.10 -6.37
C GLN A 663 5.17 23.03 -7.16
N GLY A 664 4.62 24.03 -7.86
CA GLY A 664 5.43 25.03 -8.58
C GLY A 664 6.16 24.52 -9.84
N ARG A 665 5.90 23.28 -10.28
CA ARG A 665 6.44 22.73 -11.54
C ARG A 665 5.52 23.07 -12.71
N SER A 666 6.11 23.32 -13.89
CA SER A 666 5.34 23.57 -15.12
C SER A 666 4.67 22.27 -15.58
N THR A 667 3.37 22.31 -15.89
CA THR A 667 2.62 21.15 -16.40
C THR A 667 3.26 20.53 -17.65
N PHE A 668 3.87 21.36 -18.49
CA PHE A 668 4.64 20.89 -19.65
C PHE A 668 5.95 20.21 -19.27
N MET A 669 6.63 20.65 -18.21
CA MET A 669 7.88 20.01 -17.76
C MET A 669 7.61 18.62 -17.17
N VAL A 670 6.53 18.48 -16.39
CA VAL A 670 6.07 17.19 -15.88
C VAL A 670 5.71 16.26 -17.05
N GLU A 671 4.96 16.77 -18.05
CA GLU A 671 4.64 16.05 -19.28
C GLU A 671 5.87 15.56 -20.03
N MET A 672 6.91 16.39 -20.16
CA MET A 672 8.16 16.00 -20.83
C MET A 672 8.99 15.02 -20.00
N SER A 673 8.97 15.12 -18.68
CA SER A 673 9.63 14.16 -17.79
C SER A 673 8.99 12.78 -17.89
N GLU A 674 7.65 12.71 -17.88
CA GLU A 674 6.92 11.46 -18.06
C GLU A 674 7.19 10.86 -19.44
N LEU A 675 7.11 11.66 -20.51
CA LEU A 675 7.45 11.20 -21.85
C LEU A 675 8.89 10.67 -21.91
N SER A 676 9.85 11.40 -21.33
CA SER A 676 11.25 10.99 -21.28
C SER A 676 11.43 9.65 -20.58
N ASN A 677 10.75 9.43 -19.45
CA ASN A 677 10.77 8.15 -18.75
C ASN A 677 10.30 7.01 -19.66
N ILE A 678 9.15 7.18 -20.30
CA ILE A 678 8.60 6.19 -21.24
C ILE A 678 9.60 5.87 -22.36
N LEU A 679 10.21 6.89 -22.96
CA LEU A 679 11.16 6.69 -24.07
C LEU A 679 12.45 5.98 -23.62
N HIS A 680 12.86 6.10 -22.36
CA HIS A 680 14.08 5.47 -21.84
C HIS A 680 13.85 4.05 -21.33
N THR A 681 12.68 3.75 -20.78
CA THR A 681 12.42 2.48 -20.09
C THR A 681 11.65 1.47 -20.95
N ALA A 682 10.80 1.93 -21.87
CA ALA A 682 10.01 1.02 -22.71
C ALA A 682 10.90 0.15 -23.61
N THR A 683 10.48 -1.09 -23.82
CA THR A 683 11.12 -2.07 -24.70
C THR A 683 10.18 -2.46 -25.86
N ASP A 684 10.64 -3.34 -26.75
CA ASP A 684 9.81 -3.92 -27.81
C ASP A 684 8.67 -4.82 -27.29
N GLU A 685 8.81 -5.36 -26.08
CA GLU A 685 7.79 -6.15 -25.40
C GLU A 685 6.74 -5.29 -24.68
N SER A 686 6.97 -3.98 -24.53
CA SER A 686 6.13 -3.09 -23.73
C SER A 686 4.84 -2.63 -24.44
N LEU A 687 3.85 -2.25 -23.62
CA LEU A 687 2.64 -1.54 -24.04
C LEU A 687 2.72 -0.06 -23.62
N VAL A 688 2.67 0.85 -24.59
CA VAL A 688 2.75 2.29 -24.37
C VAL A 688 1.43 2.97 -24.72
N ILE A 689 0.92 3.80 -23.82
CA ILE A 689 -0.26 4.65 -24.02
C ILE A 689 0.14 6.11 -23.91
N LEU A 690 -0.09 6.87 -24.96
CA LEU A 690 0.13 8.31 -25.00
C LEU A 690 -1.19 9.04 -25.26
N ASP A 691 -1.57 9.97 -24.39
CA ASP A 691 -2.77 10.79 -24.54
C ASP A 691 -2.41 12.28 -24.63
N GLU A 692 -2.67 12.88 -25.80
CA GLU A 692 -2.54 14.32 -26.07
C GLU A 692 -1.17 14.96 -25.78
N VAL A 693 -0.08 14.20 -25.97
CA VAL A 693 1.31 14.71 -25.84
C VAL A 693 1.56 15.93 -26.75
N GLY A 694 2.24 16.94 -26.19
CA GLY A 694 2.63 18.21 -26.81
C GLY A 694 1.67 19.37 -26.56
N ARG A 695 0.59 19.18 -25.79
CA ARG A 695 -0.49 20.18 -25.68
C ARG A 695 -0.11 21.45 -24.90
N GLY A 696 0.83 21.36 -23.96
CA GLY A 696 1.20 22.46 -23.05
C GLY A 696 2.04 23.59 -23.66
N THR A 697 2.40 23.53 -24.94
CA THR A 697 3.35 24.45 -25.59
C THR A 697 2.85 25.03 -26.92
N ALA A 698 3.67 25.83 -27.59
CA ALA A 698 3.39 26.35 -28.94
C ALA A 698 3.08 25.18 -29.90
N THR A 699 2.07 25.37 -30.74
CA THR A 699 1.51 24.28 -31.56
C THR A 699 2.56 23.56 -32.42
N TYR A 700 3.53 24.28 -32.99
CA TYR A 700 4.58 23.66 -33.81
C TYR A 700 5.60 22.89 -32.97
N ASP A 701 5.95 23.37 -31.77
CA ASP A 701 6.86 22.67 -30.88
C ASP A 701 6.21 21.37 -30.37
N GLY A 702 4.93 21.44 -29.98
CA GLY A 702 4.14 20.29 -29.54
C GLY A 702 3.98 19.22 -30.62
N ILE A 703 3.63 19.61 -31.85
CA ILE A 703 3.58 18.69 -32.99
C ILE A 703 4.94 18.05 -33.25
N SER A 704 6.02 18.84 -33.20
CA SER A 704 7.38 18.36 -33.50
C SER A 704 7.85 17.32 -32.48
N ILE A 705 7.58 17.55 -31.19
CA ILE A 705 7.90 16.60 -30.12
C ILE A 705 7.08 15.32 -30.27
N ALA A 706 5.78 15.43 -30.46
CA ALA A 706 4.90 14.28 -30.65
C ALA A 706 5.29 13.44 -31.88
N TRP A 707 5.71 14.10 -32.96
CA TRP A 707 6.21 13.45 -34.17
C TRP A 707 7.51 12.70 -33.90
N ALA A 708 8.50 13.38 -33.29
CA ALA A 708 9.79 12.78 -32.96
C ALA A 708 9.65 11.60 -31.98
N ALA A 709 8.77 11.71 -30.98
CA ALA A 709 8.47 10.63 -30.05
C ALA A 709 7.84 9.42 -30.76
N THR A 710 6.93 9.68 -31.72
CA THR A 710 6.33 8.62 -32.54
C THR A 710 7.40 7.90 -33.38
N GLU A 711 8.29 8.66 -34.03
CA GLU A 711 9.39 8.08 -34.80
C GLU A 711 10.33 7.26 -33.92
N TYR A 712 10.66 7.72 -32.71
CA TYR A 712 11.54 7.00 -31.78
C TYR A 712 10.90 5.70 -31.28
N LEU A 713 9.66 5.76 -30.79
CA LEU A 713 8.91 4.57 -30.34
C LEU A 713 8.71 3.56 -31.48
N HIS A 714 8.51 4.04 -32.70
CA HIS A 714 8.34 3.16 -33.85
C HIS A 714 9.66 2.55 -34.34
N ASN A 715 10.70 3.36 -34.53
CA ASN A 715 11.95 2.95 -35.20
C ASN A 715 12.94 2.26 -34.27
N GLU A 716 13.12 2.80 -33.06
CA GLU A 716 14.17 2.38 -32.13
C GLU A 716 13.61 1.40 -31.09
N VAL A 717 12.53 1.78 -30.40
CA VAL A 717 11.95 0.96 -29.31
C VAL A 717 11.11 -0.19 -29.84
N GLN A 718 10.32 0.07 -30.88
CA GLN A 718 9.42 -0.88 -31.53
C GLN A 718 8.24 -1.38 -30.67
N ALA A 719 7.98 -0.72 -29.53
CA ALA A 719 6.90 -1.03 -28.58
C ALA A 719 5.49 -0.98 -29.20
N LYS A 720 4.58 -1.78 -28.65
CA LYS A 720 3.15 -1.72 -28.94
C LYS A 720 2.58 -0.40 -28.41
N THR A 721 2.12 0.49 -29.27
CA THR A 721 1.74 1.85 -28.86
C THR A 721 0.33 2.26 -29.29
N LEU A 722 -0.43 2.85 -28.36
CA LEU A 722 -1.65 3.60 -28.66
C LEU A 722 -1.42 5.07 -28.38
N PHE A 723 -1.47 5.91 -29.42
CA PHE A 723 -1.28 7.34 -29.29
C PHE A 723 -2.54 8.10 -29.69
N ALA A 724 -3.28 8.61 -28.71
CA ALA A 724 -4.33 9.58 -28.96
C ALA A 724 -3.77 10.99 -29.15
N THR A 725 -4.16 11.63 -30.25
CA THR A 725 -3.69 12.97 -30.57
C THR A 725 -4.79 13.85 -31.15
N HIS A 726 -4.64 15.15 -30.92
CA HIS A 726 -5.44 16.20 -31.56
C HIS A 726 -4.73 16.78 -32.79
N TYR A 727 -3.48 16.39 -33.05
CA TYR A 727 -2.71 16.81 -34.21
C TYR A 727 -3.07 15.96 -35.42
N HIS A 728 -3.83 16.56 -36.35
CA HIS A 728 -4.16 15.89 -37.61
C HIS A 728 -2.92 15.63 -38.46
N GLU A 729 -1.89 16.44 -38.31
CA GLU A 729 -0.61 16.30 -39.00
C GLU A 729 0.03 14.92 -38.77
N LEU A 730 -0.14 14.32 -37.57
CA LEU A 730 0.39 13.00 -37.24
C LEU A 730 -0.30 11.86 -38.01
N THR A 731 -1.50 12.08 -38.55
CA THR A 731 -2.17 11.04 -39.37
C THR A 731 -1.41 10.73 -40.66
N GLY A 732 -0.59 11.66 -41.16
CA GLY A 732 0.28 11.43 -42.31
C GLY A 732 1.44 10.47 -42.03
N LEU A 733 1.73 10.16 -40.76
CA LEU A 733 2.79 9.22 -40.40
C LEU A 733 2.50 7.79 -40.87
N ALA A 734 1.23 7.37 -40.88
CA ALA A 734 0.83 6.05 -41.35
C ALA A 734 1.14 5.81 -42.84
N GLU A 735 1.38 6.87 -43.63
CA GLU A 735 1.78 6.73 -45.04
C GLU A 735 3.30 6.52 -45.21
N ASN A 736 4.09 6.92 -44.21
CA ASN A 736 5.56 7.01 -44.31
C ASN A 736 6.29 6.07 -43.35
N LEU A 737 5.66 5.69 -42.23
CA LEU A 737 6.18 4.73 -41.27
C LEU A 737 5.43 3.41 -41.43
N PRO A 738 6.13 2.27 -41.67
CA PRO A 738 5.49 0.96 -41.60
C PRO A 738 4.93 0.73 -40.18
N ARG A 739 4.08 -0.28 -39.95
CA ARG A 739 3.51 -0.59 -38.62
C ARG A 739 2.60 0.47 -37.97
N VAL A 740 2.62 1.72 -38.44
CA VAL A 740 1.74 2.79 -37.99
C VAL A 740 0.41 2.72 -38.73
N ALA A 741 -0.69 2.61 -37.99
CA ALA A 741 -2.05 2.62 -38.53
C ALA A 741 -2.90 3.71 -37.88
N ASN A 742 -3.70 4.39 -38.70
CA ASN A 742 -4.68 5.36 -38.19
C ASN A 742 -5.97 4.65 -37.80
N VAL A 743 -6.51 5.03 -36.64
CA VAL A 743 -7.87 4.72 -36.22
C VAL A 743 -8.57 5.99 -35.75
N HIS A 744 -9.89 6.00 -35.79
CA HIS A 744 -10.68 7.11 -35.28
C HIS A 744 -11.95 6.66 -34.59
N ILE A 745 -12.46 7.52 -33.70
CA ILE A 745 -13.77 7.30 -33.10
C ILE A 745 -14.85 7.88 -34.01
N ALA A 746 -15.79 7.03 -34.41
CA ALA A 746 -16.89 7.38 -35.29
C ALA A 746 -17.89 8.34 -34.62
N ALA A 747 -18.36 9.31 -35.41
CA ALA A 747 -19.45 10.21 -35.06
C ALA A 747 -20.52 10.15 -36.17
N ASP A 748 -21.79 10.19 -35.79
CA ASP A 748 -22.93 10.35 -36.72
C ASP A 748 -23.42 11.81 -36.66
N GLU A 749 -23.68 12.40 -37.81
CA GLU A 749 -24.15 13.79 -37.94
C GLU A 749 -25.53 13.76 -38.61
N ARG A 750 -26.59 14.12 -37.85
CA ARG A 750 -27.97 14.19 -38.38
C ARG A 750 -28.62 15.49 -37.96
N ASP A 751 -29.20 16.20 -38.94
CA ASP A 751 -29.95 17.44 -38.73
C ASP A 751 -29.18 18.56 -37.97
N GLY A 752 -27.84 18.55 -38.03
CA GLY A 752 -26.98 19.50 -37.32
C GLY A 752 -26.50 19.04 -35.95
N ASP A 753 -27.07 17.94 -35.42
CA ASP A 753 -26.66 17.32 -34.17
C ASP A 753 -25.61 16.23 -34.41
N VAL A 754 -24.50 16.29 -33.65
CA VAL A 754 -23.42 15.29 -33.68
C VAL A 754 -23.60 14.32 -32.52
N THR A 755 -23.76 13.03 -32.82
CA THR A 755 -23.78 11.95 -31.83
C THR A 755 -22.49 11.15 -31.92
N PHE A 756 -21.72 11.10 -30.83
CA PHE A 756 -20.54 10.25 -30.74
C PHE A 756 -20.97 8.80 -30.57
N LEU A 757 -20.67 7.96 -31.56
CA LEU A 757 -21.02 6.54 -31.52
C LEU A 757 -20.12 5.74 -30.57
N ARG A 758 -18.98 6.32 -30.16
CA ARG A 758 -17.94 5.69 -29.31
C ARG A 758 -17.38 4.38 -29.90
N THR A 759 -17.60 4.16 -31.20
CA THR A 759 -17.09 3.02 -31.96
C THR A 759 -15.80 3.41 -32.68
N VAL A 760 -14.73 2.64 -32.50
CA VAL A 760 -13.46 2.81 -33.20
C VAL A 760 -13.56 2.21 -34.61
N ARG A 761 -13.01 2.92 -35.61
CA ARG A 761 -12.93 2.48 -37.00
C ARG A 761 -11.54 2.73 -37.57
N ASP A 762 -11.14 1.90 -38.52
CA ASP A 762 -9.90 2.10 -39.25
C ASP A 762 -9.94 3.37 -40.12
N GLY A 763 -8.76 3.96 -40.30
CA GLY A 763 -8.54 5.19 -41.06
C GLY A 763 -8.50 6.43 -40.16
N PRO A 764 -7.96 7.55 -40.67
CA PRO A 764 -7.96 8.82 -39.96
C PRO A 764 -9.38 9.43 -39.93
N THR A 765 -9.63 10.37 -39.01
CA THR A 765 -10.87 11.16 -39.05
C THR A 765 -10.86 12.14 -40.23
N ASP A 766 -11.98 12.22 -40.96
CA ASP A 766 -12.14 13.15 -42.09
C ASP A 766 -12.42 14.61 -41.65
N ARG A 767 -12.71 14.85 -40.35
CA ARG A 767 -13.15 16.15 -39.82
C ARG A 767 -12.74 16.40 -38.37
N SER A 768 -12.54 17.68 -38.04
CA SER A 768 -12.46 18.19 -36.66
C SER A 768 -13.84 18.69 -36.22
N TYR A 769 -14.32 18.22 -35.07
CA TYR A 769 -15.66 18.53 -34.55
C TYR A 769 -15.65 19.57 -33.42
N GLY A 770 -14.52 20.25 -33.17
CA GLY A 770 -14.40 21.19 -32.03
C GLY A 770 -15.44 22.31 -32.04
N ILE A 771 -15.79 22.83 -33.21
CA ILE A 771 -16.83 23.87 -33.36
C ILE A 771 -18.23 23.31 -33.05
N HIS A 772 -18.50 22.04 -33.38
CA HIS A 772 -19.78 21.39 -33.07
C HIS A 772 -19.90 21.05 -31.59
N VAL A 773 -18.80 20.69 -30.93
CA VAL A 773 -18.77 20.51 -29.46
C VAL A 773 -19.04 21.84 -28.76
N ALA A 774 -18.51 22.96 -29.27
CA ALA A 774 -18.82 24.29 -28.75
C ALA A 774 -20.31 24.63 -28.88
N ASP A 775 -20.92 24.30 -30.03
CA ASP A 775 -22.35 24.45 -30.28
C ASP A 775 -23.18 23.64 -29.25
N LEU A 776 -22.83 22.36 -29.05
CA LEU A 776 -23.45 21.46 -28.06
C LEU A 776 -23.31 21.97 -26.61
N ALA A 777 -22.18 22.61 -26.28
CA ALA A 777 -21.93 23.22 -24.99
C ALA A 777 -22.71 24.54 -24.76
N GLY A 778 -23.49 24.99 -25.76
CA GLY A 778 -24.31 26.18 -25.69
C GLY A 778 -23.56 27.48 -26.01
N VAL A 779 -22.45 27.42 -26.75
CA VAL A 779 -21.75 28.62 -27.24
C VAL A 779 -22.68 29.37 -28.22
N PRO A 780 -22.84 30.71 -28.10
CA PRO A 780 -23.80 31.44 -28.93
C PRO A 780 -23.57 31.30 -30.45
N ASP A 781 -24.64 31.13 -31.22
CA ASP A 781 -24.62 30.95 -32.69
C ASP A 781 -23.68 31.92 -33.44
N PRO A 782 -23.64 33.24 -33.13
CA PRO A 782 -22.73 34.15 -33.84
C PRO A 782 -21.25 33.83 -33.66
N VAL A 783 -20.88 33.21 -32.54
CA VAL A 783 -19.50 32.77 -32.25
C VAL A 783 -19.21 31.47 -32.99
N VAL A 784 -20.15 30.52 -32.98
CA VAL A 784 -20.05 29.25 -33.72
C VAL A 784 -19.90 29.52 -35.22
N ASP A 785 -20.78 30.34 -35.80
CA ASP A 785 -20.74 30.73 -37.21
C ASP A 785 -19.43 31.41 -37.57
N ARG A 786 -18.98 32.36 -36.75
CA ARG A 786 -17.70 33.05 -36.96
C ARG A 786 -16.51 32.08 -36.89
N SER A 787 -16.59 31.08 -36.02
CA SER A 787 -15.52 30.07 -35.87
C SER A 787 -15.46 29.17 -37.10
N ARG A 788 -16.61 28.83 -37.72
CA ARG A 788 -16.67 28.09 -39.01
C ARG A 788 -15.98 28.89 -40.12
N ASP A 789 -16.30 30.17 -40.27
CA ASP A 789 -15.67 31.05 -41.27
C ASP A 789 -14.14 31.14 -41.11
N VAL A 790 -13.67 31.23 -39.87
CA VAL A 790 -12.23 31.33 -39.55
C VAL A 790 -11.53 30.00 -39.86
N LEU A 791 -12.14 28.87 -39.51
CA LEU A 791 -11.59 27.54 -39.80
C LEU A 791 -11.46 27.29 -41.31
N GLU A 792 -12.45 27.69 -42.11
CA GLU A 792 -12.39 27.59 -43.57
C GLU A 792 -11.20 28.37 -44.13
N ARG A 793 -11.00 29.62 -43.69
CA ARG A 793 -9.84 30.43 -44.11
C ARG A 793 -8.50 29.79 -43.75
N LEU A 794 -8.36 29.29 -42.51
CA LEU A 794 -7.13 28.64 -42.06
C LEU A 794 -6.82 27.35 -42.86
N ARG A 795 -7.86 26.59 -43.25
CA ARG A 795 -7.71 25.42 -44.12
C ARG A 795 -7.30 25.81 -45.54
N GLU A 796 -7.87 26.87 -46.09
CA GLU A 796 -7.49 27.38 -47.41
C GLU A 796 -6.03 27.86 -47.43
N GLU A 797 -5.57 28.55 -46.38
CA GLU A 797 -4.18 28.99 -46.24
C GLU A 797 -3.20 27.81 -46.08
N LYS A 798 -3.49 26.83 -45.21
CA LYS A 798 -2.66 25.60 -45.06
C LYS A 798 -2.62 24.74 -46.33
N ALA A 799 -3.73 24.65 -47.08
CA ALA A 799 -3.78 23.89 -48.34
C ALA A 799 -2.94 24.55 -49.47
N ILE A 800 -2.69 25.86 -49.39
CA ILE A 800 -1.82 26.59 -50.30
C ILE A 800 -0.35 26.31 -49.98
N GLU A 801 0.03 26.23 -48.69
CA GLU A 801 1.39 25.85 -48.26
C GLU A 801 1.72 24.38 -48.58
N ALA A 802 0.80 23.45 -48.33
CA ALA A 802 1.01 22.01 -48.61
C ALA A 802 1.16 21.66 -50.11
N LYS A 803 0.68 22.53 -51.02
CA LYS A 803 0.83 22.35 -52.48
C LYS A 803 2.04 23.09 -53.07
N GLY A 804 2.75 23.87 -52.26
CA GLY A 804 3.87 24.73 -52.68
C GLY A 804 5.24 24.21 -52.22
N GLY A 805 5.61 22.98 -52.58
CA GLY A 805 6.89 22.39 -52.17
C GLY A 805 7.33 21.17 -52.97
N ALA A 806 7.28 21.23 -54.30
CA ALA A 806 7.78 20.15 -55.16
C ALA A 806 9.30 20.27 -55.39
N SER A 807 10.13 20.00 -54.37
CA SER A 807 11.53 19.56 -54.54
C SER A 807 12.24 19.26 -53.21
N SER A 808 12.05 18.06 -52.65
CA SER A 808 13.09 17.29 -51.94
C SER A 808 12.50 15.97 -51.46
N GLU A 809 13.08 14.85 -51.89
CA GLU A 809 12.80 13.54 -51.28
C GLU A 809 13.20 13.55 -49.78
N PRO A 810 12.49 12.82 -48.90
CA PRO A 810 12.88 12.76 -47.49
C PRO A 810 14.21 12.00 -47.37
N VAL A 811 15.20 12.67 -46.78
CA VAL A 811 16.51 12.09 -46.48
C VAL A 811 16.44 11.47 -45.09
N GLN A 812 16.55 10.14 -45.04
CA GLN A 812 16.62 9.37 -43.81
C GLN A 812 17.91 9.72 -43.05
N ALA A 813 17.78 10.26 -41.83
CA ALA A 813 18.89 10.53 -40.94
C ALA A 813 19.06 9.34 -39.97
N VAL A 814 20.25 8.79 -39.88
CA VAL A 814 20.60 7.72 -38.94
C VAL A 814 21.37 8.33 -37.77
N PHE A 815 20.94 8.05 -36.54
CA PHE A 815 21.57 8.54 -35.31
C PHE A 815 22.66 7.56 -34.85
N ASP A 816 23.86 8.06 -34.51
CA ASP A 816 24.98 7.24 -34.03
C ASP A 816 25.15 7.45 -32.51
N VAL A 817 24.68 6.44 -31.76
CA VAL A 817 24.59 6.40 -30.30
C VAL A 817 25.96 6.59 -29.62
N SER A 818 27.08 6.35 -30.31
CA SER A 818 28.41 6.56 -29.73
C SER A 818 28.83 8.04 -29.60
N SER A 819 28.13 8.96 -30.27
CA SER A 819 28.59 10.35 -30.43
C SER A 819 27.54 11.43 -30.15
N GLY A 820 26.28 11.07 -29.94
CA GLY A 820 25.21 12.02 -29.57
C GLY A 820 24.94 13.12 -30.61
N GLN A 821 25.29 12.90 -31.88
CA GLN A 821 25.09 13.87 -32.97
C GLN A 821 24.60 13.20 -34.26
N PHE A 822 23.80 13.94 -35.03
CA PHE A 822 23.41 13.54 -36.39
C PHE A 822 24.58 13.68 -37.37
N ARG A 823 24.91 12.61 -38.11
CA ARG A 823 25.84 12.68 -39.25
C ARG A 823 25.07 12.68 -40.58
N GLY A 824 25.24 13.73 -41.37
CA GLY A 824 24.90 13.72 -42.80
C GLY A 824 25.88 12.84 -43.60
N PRO A 825 25.51 12.39 -44.82
CA PRO A 825 26.31 11.43 -45.55
C PRO A 825 27.64 12.04 -46.04
N ALA A 826 28.71 11.24 -45.95
CA ALA A 826 30.00 11.56 -46.54
C ALA A 826 29.90 11.57 -48.08
N ASN A 827 30.06 12.74 -48.69
CA ASN A 827 30.17 12.85 -50.15
C ASN A 827 31.58 12.45 -50.62
N THR A 828 31.65 11.32 -51.33
CA THR A 828 32.76 11.00 -52.23
C THR A 828 32.59 11.71 -53.58
N ASP A 829 33.59 12.52 -53.92
CA ASP A 829 34.04 12.99 -55.23
C ASP A 829 33.06 13.60 -56.25
N GLY A 830 33.34 14.87 -56.59
CA GLY A 830 33.40 15.30 -57.99
C GLY A 830 32.86 16.69 -58.33
N GLY A 831 33.72 17.71 -58.37
CA GLY A 831 33.62 18.80 -59.36
C GLY A 831 33.18 20.19 -58.86
N GLU A 832 34.12 21.12 -58.95
CA GLU A 832 34.08 22.58 -58.74
C GLU A 832 32.80 23.31 -59.18
N SER A 833 32.33 24.29 -58.40
CA SER A 833 32.53 25.74 -58.68
C SER A 833 31.68 26.66 -57.79
N GLY A 834 32.31 27.70 -57.22
CA GLY A 834 31.63 28.92 -56.78
C GLY A 834 31.95 29.42 -55.38
N GLU A 835 33.13 30.00 -55.18
CA GLU A 835 33.40 30.89 -54.05
C GLU A 835 32.46 32.12 -54.08
N GLY A 836 31.83 32.40 -52.94
CA GLY A 836 31.16 33.67 -52.62
C GLY A 836 31.43 34.02 -51.16
N SER A 837 32.68 34.32 -50.83
CA SER A 837 33.07 34.88 -49.53
C SER A 837 32.68 36.36 -49.51
N GLU A 838 31.60 36.71 -48.82
CA GLU A 838 31.40 38.08 -48.36
C GLU A 838 32.32 38.31 -47.16
N SER A 839 33.38 39.09 -47.35
CA SER A 839 34.23 39.54 -46.26
C SER A 839 33.44 40.50 -45.37
N ILE A 840 33.16 40.08 -44.14
CA ILE A 840 32.60 40.92 -43.08
C ILE A 840 33.48 42.16 -42.93
N ASP A 841 32.86 43.33 -42.95
CA ASP A 841 33.56 44.59 -42.80
C ASP A 841 34.31 44.66 -41.44
N PRO A 842 35.50 45.30 -41.37
CA PRO A 842 36.30 45.35 -40.15
C PRO A 842 35.57 45.94 -38.93
N GLU A 843 34.64 46.87 -39.12
CA GLU A 843 33.88 47.49 -38.01
C GLU A 843 32.86 46.50 -37.44
N THR A 844 32.18 45.76 -38.31
CA THR A 844 31.27 44.67 -37.94
C THR A 844 32.01 43.54 -37.22
N LYS A 845 33.23 43.22 -37.66
CA LYS A 845 34.06 42.19 -37.00
C LYS A 845 34.52 42.63 -35.61
N ALA A 846 34.87 43.91 -35.43
CA ALA A 846 35.27 44.46 -34.14
C ALA A 846 34.11 44.41 -33.12
N VAL A 847 32.89 44.73 -33.55
CA VAL A 847 31.71 44.63 -32.69
C VAL A 847 31.41 43.19 -32.29
N LEU A 848 31.55 42.23 -33.21
CA LEU A 848 31.35 40.80 -32.91
C LEU A 848 32.35 40.28 -31.87
N GLU A 849 33.63 40.63 -31.99
CA GLU A 849 34.66 40.24 -31.01
C GLU A 849 34.42 40.88 -29.63
N ASP A 850 33.94 42.12 -29.58
CA ASP A 850 33.67 42.82 -28.32
C ASP A 850 32.37 42.33 -27.63
N LEU A 851 31.42 41.81 -28.42
CA LEU A 851 30.16 41.23 -27.96
C LEU A 851 30.35 39.81 -27.40
N GLU A 852 31.24 39.00 -28.02
CA GLU A 852 31.65 37.70 -27.47
C GLU A 852 32.40 37.82 -26.13
N GLY A 853 33.05 38.96 -25.89
CA GLY A 853 33.83 39.20 -24.67
C GLY A 853 33.02 39.70 -23.46
N ILE A 854 31.72 39.94 -23.60
CA ILE A 854 30.88 40.50 -22.52
C ILE A 854 30.05 39.41 -21.85
N ASP A 855 30.24 39.30 -20.54
CA ASP A 855 29.37 38.52 -19.68
C ASP A 855 28.20 39.39 -19.17
N VAL A 856 27.01 39.07 -19.66
CA VAL A 856 25.77 39.80 -19.41
C VAL A 856 25.31 39.66 -17.94
N ASN A 857 25.73 38.60 -17.25
CA ASN A 857 25.31 38.33 -15.87
C ASN A 857 26.12 39.12 -14.84
N THR A 858 27.30 39.60 -15.22
CA THR A 858 28.23 40.29 -14.30
C THR A 858 28.44 41.77 -14.63
N THR A 859 27.99 42.23 -15.80
CA THR A 859 28.13 43.63 -16.23
C THR A 859 26.93 44.48 -15.78
N PRO A 860 27.14 45.64 -15.10
CA PRO A 860 26.05 46.50 -14.65
C PRO A 860 25.14 46.98 -15.79
N PRO A 861 23.80 47.06 -15.60
CA PRO A 861 22.85 47.35 -16.68
C PRO A 861 23.08 48.68 -17.41
N VAL A 862 23.53 49.72 -16.68
CA VAL A 862 23.82 51.04 -17.27
C VAL A 862 25.02 50.99 -18.20
N GLU A 863 25.99 50.11 -17.90
CA GLU A 863 27.21 49.93 -18.68
C GLU A 863 26.95 49.05 -19.92
N LEU A 864 26.09 48.03 -19.80
CA LEU A 864 25.58 47.26 -20.94
C LEU A 864 24.84 48.15 -21.94
N ILE A 865 23.94 49.02 -21.47
CA ILE A 865 23.19 49.93 -22.33
C ILE A 865 24.15 50.91 -23.04
N ALA A 866 25.16 51.42 -22.35
CA ALA A 866 26.17 52.31 -22.95
C ALA A 866 26.98 51.60 -24.05
N LYS A 867 27.41 50.35 -23.82
CA LYS A 867 28.12 49.55 -24.83
C LYS A 867 27.26 49.23 -26.04
N VAL A 868 25.99 48.88 -25.83
CA VAL A 868 25.05 48.66 -26.95
C VAL A 868 24.85 49.92 -27.78
N GLN A 869 24.78 51.10 -27.15
CA GLN A 869 24.71 52.37 -27.88
C GLN A 869 26.00 52.67 -28.66
N GLU A 870 27.17 52.28 -28.14
CA GLU A 870 28.46 52.45 -28.81
C GLU A 870 28.58 51.53 -30.03
N TRP A 871 28.16 50.27 -29.94
CA TRP A 871 28.09 49.36 -31.09
C TRP A 871 27.09 49.80 -32.14
N GLN A 872 25.94 50.33 -31.73
CA GLN A 872 24.95 50.90 -32.66
C GLN A 872 25.50 52.13 -33.40
N ALA A 873 26.36 52.92 -32.76
CA ALA A 873 27.04 54.03 -33.41
C ALA A 873 28.13 53.55 -34.38
N GLN A 874 28.88 52.49 -34.02
CA GLN A 874 29.92 51.90 -34.87
C GLN A 874 29.36 51.16 -36.10
N LEU A 875 28.17 50.57 -36.00
CA LEU A 875 27.49 49.92 -37.12
C LEU A 875 26.62 50.89 -37.95
N GLY A 876 26.54 52.15 -37.54
CA GLY A 876 25.58 53.15 -38.03
C GLY A 876 26.13 54.22 -38.98
N GLU A 877 27.43 54.22 -39.33
CA GLU A 877 28.03 55.11 -40.35
C GLU A 877 28.23 54.44 -41.70
#